data_AF-A0A1V6PV32-F1
#
_entry.id   AF-A0A1V6PV32-F1
#
_cell.length_a   1.000
_cell.length_b   1.000
_cell.length_c   1.000
_cell.angle_alpha   90.00
_cell.angle_beta   90.00
_cell.angle_gamma   90.00
#
_symmetry.space_group_name_H-M   'P 1'
#
loop_
_entity.id
_entity.type
_entity.pdbx_description
1 polymer ?
#
loop_
_entity_poly.entity_id
_entity_poly.type
_entity_poly.pdbx_seq_one_letter_code
_entity_poly.pdbx_strand_id
1 'polypeptide(L)'
;MEKTPPVTGKRRGGSRKACNECKQQKLRCDIVQTPAASCSRCRRLGIECKIEQSFKRISKRRHNAEMEKEIADLRRRLGNGSDHEPAAEEPHESHGGDDLSRCSEDVFARRESAAIDRSRPVSVPIETHPSVATPLTMKRDGSIISQDEGHWRLEDISISRARIARLYDQYFTYYHPFLPLLNPPKPPEVYLHRCPLLAWTIICVASRRSPYEPGLLSALSGPFSRLLWSTITSVPQDYRVVKALCVLCTWPLPTTSQRTDATFMLSGLMMQIAMQLGLHRPVQAEEFTTFRMEVQGEALKDRLHTWVICNIVAQNVATGYGQPPSTIYDWALEPASLRDADYRLPQDLAIRLRIEKFCDRVTKALYSSKPEPAEFVSADKLVVVQILESELREMEVEFGRDISAINLIHLRAAELHFRYFMFLGSNARVDDLTKLYLATTSFLNRVLDLETSPGDLIGHSTNYILQMIVSAAFALMKLLKSSFSRHIDFNHGKLLFNGAISAIRRISVMDHDRPIRLADILAQMWNATSLEPAEEDALQLKVRCRMSMSHVYDTVWRWRQRFRPVKSLEEMQAAAIAANQDISTATGPMTRQQDSSLEDSSLIMPAQFDEGGAFFSEAGFSEVFDSLNWVFDGIPDSFVAPPVL
;
A
#
# COMPACT_ATOMS: atom_id res chain seq x y z
N MET A 1 65.36 -53.83 18.13
CA MET A 1 65.58 -53.21 16.81
C MET A 1 64.46 -52.20 16.58
N GLU A 2 64.79 -51.03 16.02
CA GLU A 2 63.90 -49.86 16.07
C GLU A 2 62.67 -49.90 15.14
N LYS A 3 61.71 -49.02 15.46
CA LYS A 3 60.80 -48.41 14.49
C LYS A 3 60.91 -46.89 14.60
N THR A 4 61.44 -46.25 13.56
CA THR A 4 61.61 -44.78 13.50
C THR A 4 60.26 -44.08 13.30
N PRO A 5 59.92 -43.04 14.08
CA PRO A 5 58.62 -42.36 13.98
C PRO A 5 58.56 -41.32 12.84
N PRO A 6 57.34 -40.93 12.37
CA PRO A 6 57.16 -39.94 11.32
C PRO A 6 57.46 -38.51 11.78
N VAL A 7 57.97 -37.68 10.86
CA VAL A 7 58.38 -36.29 11.13
C VAL A 7 57.16 -35.36 11.21
N THR A 8 56.91 -34.78 12.38
CA THR A 8 55.87 -33.76 12.60
C THR A 8 56.39 -32.33 12.34
N GLY A 9 55.52 -31.46 11.83
CA GLY A 9 55.89 -30.14 11.33
C GLY A 9 56.26 -29.12 12.41
N LYS A 10 57.50 -28.61 12.38
CA LYS A 10 57.96 -27.54 13.29
C LYS A 10 57.51 -26.15 12.82
N ARG A 11 56.46 -25.61 13.43
CA ARG A 11 56.16 -24.17 13.42
C ARG A 11 57.33 -23.40 14.05
N ARG A 12 58.14 -22.69 13.26
CA ARG A 12 59.06 -21.66 13.79
C ARG A 12 58.32 -20.33 13.90
N GLY A 13 57.97 -19.97 15.14
CA GLY A 13 57.26 -18.74 15.46
C GLY A 13 58.16 -17.52 15.44
N GLY A 14 57.91 -16.62 14.49
CA GLY A 14 58.31 -15.21 14.56
C GLY A 14 57.12 -14.37 14.10
N SER A 15 56.79 -13.29 14.81
CA SER A 15 55.65 -12.44 14.47
C SER A 15 55.94 -11.68 13.17
N ARG A 16 55.39 -12.17 12.05
CA ARG A 16 55.60 -11.59 10.71
C ARG A 16 55.07 -10.15 10.65
N LYS A 17 55.95 -9.18 10.84
CA LYS A 17 55.63 -7.75 10.71
C LYS A 17 55.47 -7.40 9.23
N ALA A 18 54.28 -6.96 8.84
CA ALA A 18 54.04 -6.41 7.51
C ALA A 18 54.70 -5.02 7.37
N CYS A 19 55.14 -4.67 6.15
CA CYS A 19 55.55 -3.29 5.83
C CYS A 19 54.39 -2.30 5.99
N ASN A 20 54.74 -1.02 6.17
CA ASN A 20 53.77 0.05 6.42
C ASN A 20 52.66 0.08 5.36
N GLU A 21 53.01 -0.06 4.07
CA GLU A 21 52.04 -0.01 2.97
C GLU A 21 51.06 -1.17 2.93
N CYS A 22 51.52 -2.40 3.18
CA CYS A 22 50.60 -3.54 3.28
C CYS A 22 49.73 -3.46 4.55
N LYS A 23 50.29 -2.96 5.65
CA LYS A 23 49.56 -2.66 6.90
C LYS A 23 48.53 -1.54 6.71
N GLN A 24 48.84 -0.51 5.93
CA GLN A 24 47.95 0.60 5.59
C GLN A 24 46.80 0.13 4.69
N GLN A 25 47.09 -0.58 3.60
CA GLN A 25 46.07 -1.08 2.67
C GLN A 25 45.38 -2.37 3.13
N LYS A 26 45.72 -2.92 4.31
CA LYS A 26 45.15 -4.15 4.90
C LYS A 26 45.40 -5.43 4.06
N LEU A 27 46.50 -5.46 3.30
CA LEU A 27 46.84 -6.53 2.35
C LEU A 27 47.99 -7.43 2.86
N ARG A 28 48.07 -8.65 2.32
CA ARG A 28 49.10 -9.64 2.69
C ARG A 28 50.50 -9.11 2.36
N CYS A 29 51.43 -9.25 3.31
CA CYS A 29 52.84 -8.94 3.13
C CYS A 29 53.66 -10.24 3.28
N ASP A 30 54.65 -10.40 2.41
CA ASP A 30 55.51 -11.58 2.27
C ASP A 30 56.97 -11.31 2.70
N ILE A 31 57.24 -10.16 3.33
CA ILE A 31 58.58 -9.80 3.83
C ILE A 31 59.05 -10.80 4.90
N VAL A 32 60.25 -11.37 4.70
CA VAL A 32 60.74 -12.52 5.48
C VAL A 32 61.78 -12.11 6.53
N GLN A 33 62.62 -11.11 6.24
CA GLN A 33 63.70 -10.65 7.11
C GLN A 33 63.90 -9.13 7.02
N THR A 34 64.55 -8.57 8.03
CA THR A 34 65.09 -7.21 8.06
C THR A 34 66.55 -7.28 8.49
N PRO A 35 67.49 -6.56 7.84
CA PRO A 35 67.28 -5.56 6.78
C PRO A 35 67.08 -6.14 5.36
N ALA A 36 66.68 -5.25 4.44
CA ALA A 36 66.90 -5.35 2.99
C ALA A 36 66.32 -6.55 2.20
N ALA A 37 64.99 -6.71 2.20
CA ALA A 37 64.28 -7.24 1.03
C ALA A 37 62.92 -6.56 0.86
N SER A 38 62.67 -5.88 -0.27
CA SER A 38 61.35 -5.32 -0.56
C SER A 38 60.33 -6.44 -0.79
N CYS A 39 59.16 -6.36 -0.14
CA CYS A 39 58.09 -7.34 -0.30
C CYS A 39 57.59 -7.34 -1.76
N SER A 40 57.11 -8.49 -2.26
CA SER A 40 56.85 -8.66 -3.71
C SER A 40 55.82 -7.66 -4.24
N ARG A 41 54.85 -7.24 -3.40
CA ARG A 41 53.89 -6.18 -3.75
C ARG A 41 54.55 -4.80 -3.90
N CYS A 42 55.34 -4.36 -2.93
CA CYS A 42 56.01 -3.07 -2.98
C CYS A 42 56.99 -2.99 -4.15
N ARG A 43 57.76 -4.06 -4.39
CA ARG A 43 58.69 -4.17 -5.52
C ARG A 43 57.97 -4.04 -6.87
N ARG A 44 56.84 -4.76 -7.07
CA ARG A 44 56.04 -4.69 -8.30
C ARG A 44 55.38 -3.32 -8.54
N LEU A 45 55.16 -2.53 -7.50
CA LEU A 45 54.52 -1.22 -7.58
C LEU A 45 55.51 -0.05 -7.56
N GLY A 46 56.82 -0.30 -7.42
CA GLY A 46 57.84 0.75 -7.28
C GLY A 46 57.78 1.54 -5.96
N ILE A 47 57.06 1.05 -4.95
CA ILE A 47 56.81 1.78 -3.69
C ILE A 47 57.84 1.38 -2.61
N GLU A 48 58.30 2.36 -1.82
CA GLU A 48 59.21 2.14 -0.70
C GLU A 48 58.64 1.11 0.31
N CYS A 49 59.46 0.14 0.71
CA CYS A 49 59.02 -1.01 1.52
C CYS A 49 59.52 -0.98 2.96
N LYS A 50 59.28 0.12 3.68
CA LYS A 50 59.73 0.29 5.07
C LYS A 50 58.82 -0.37 6.13
N ILE A 51 59.42 -0.72 7.27
CA ILE A 51 58.75 -1.19 8.50
C ILE A 51 59.16 -0.24 9.63
N GLU A 52 58.28 0.66 10.04
CA GLU A 52 58.52 1.57 11.16
C GLU A 52 57.76 1.09 12.39
N GLN A 53 58.43 1.04 13.56
CA GLN A 53 57.81 0.51 14.78
C GLN A 53 56.68 1.41 15.30
N SER A 54 56.78 2.72 15.04
CA SER A 54 55.82 3.76 15.40
C SER A 54 54.59 3.83 14.47
N PHE A 55 54.58 3.15 13.32
CA PHE A 55 53.53 3.32 12.31
C PHE A 55 52.14 2.87 12.80
N LYS A 56 51.26 3.84 13.08
CA LYS A 56 49.83 3.64 13.32
C LYS A 56 49.05 3.79 12.01
N ARG A 57 48.10 2.90 11.76
CA ARG A 57 47.28 2.87 10.53
C ARG A 57 46.25 4.01 10.55
N ILE A 58 46.30 4.90 9.57
CA ILE A 58 45.27 5.94 9.38
C ILE A 58 44.13 5.34 8.55
N SER A 59 42.87 5.54 8.93
CA SER A 59 41.73 5.02 8.16
C SER A 59 41.50 5.87 6.91
N LYS A 60 41.14 5.25 5.77
CA LYS A 60 40.83 6.00 4.54
C LYS A 60 39.71 7.03 4.77
N ARG A 61 38.65 6.66 5.52
CA ARG A 61 37.58 7.61 5.89
C ARG A 61 38.09 8.83 6.65
N ARG A 62 39.03 8.66 7.60
CA ARG A 62 39.64 9.81 8.30
C ARG A 62 40.48 10.65 7.35
N HIS A 63 41.39 10.04 6.60
CA HIS A 63 42.30 10.78 5.71
C HIS A 63 41.55 11.54 4.60
N ASN A 64 40.49 10.93 4.04
CA ASN A 64 39.56 11.61 3.13
C ASN A 64 38.90 12.82 3.79
N ALA A 65 38.29 12.68 4.96
CA ALA A 65 37.67 13.81 5.68
C ALA A 65 38.68 14.91 6.07
N GLU A 66 39.94 14.54 6.33
CA GLU A 66 41.05 15.47 6.64
C GLU A 66 41.44 16.26 5.36
N MET A 67 41.57 15.61 4.21
CA MET A 67 41.79 16.26 2.90
C MET A 67 40.58 17.08 2.42
N GLU A 68 39.35 16.59 2.61
CA GLU A 68 38.11 17.29 2.24
C GLU A 68 37.97 18.59 3.05
N LYS A 69 38.33 18.56 4.34
CA LYS A 69 38.43 19.76 5.18
C LYS A 69 39.53 20.72 4.73
N GLU A 70 40.70 20.21 4.33
CA GLU A 70 41.81 21.03 3.85
C GLU A 70 41.50 21.70 2.49
N ILE A 71 40.84 20.98 1.58
CA ILE A 71 40.31 21.53 0.32
C ILE A 71 39.24 22.60 0.60
N ALA A 72 38.37 22.40 1.59
CA ALA A 72 37.36 23.39 1.98
C ALA A 72 37.99 24.66 2.58
N ASP A 73 39.06 24.53 3.37
CA ASP A 73 39.77 25.68 3.95
C ASP A 73 40.59 26.43 2.89
N LEU A 74 41.26 25.72 1.97
CA LEU A 74 41.94 26.33 0.82
C LEU A 74 40.96 27.08 -0.10
N ARG A 75 39.79 26.50 -0.40
CA ARG A 75 38.72 27.18 -1.16
C ARG A 75 38.21 28.42 -0.44
N ARG A 76 38.09 28.40 0.89
CA ARG A 76 37.72 29.58 1.70
C ARG A 76 38.78 30.68 1.65
N ARG A 77 40.06 30.32 1.77
CA ARG A 77 41.19 31.29 1.67
C ARG A 77 41.25 31.95 0.30
N LEU A 78 40.91 31.23 -0.77
CA LEU A 78 40.82 31.77 -2.13
C LEU A 78 39.55 32.63 -2.32
N GLY A 79 38.40 32.18 -1.83
CA GLY A 79 37.13 32.90 -1.96
C GLY A 79 37.06 34.22 -1.17
N ASN A 80 37.80 34.34 -0.07
CA ASN A 80 37.87 35.57 0.73
C ASN A 80 38.85 36.63 0.18
N GLY A 81 39.45 36.42 -1.01
CA GLY A 81 40.53 37.26 -1.54
C GLY A 81 40.16 38.25 -2.65
N SER A 82 38.96 38.18 -3.23
CA SER A 82 38.62 38.94 -4.44
C SER A 82 37.12 39.22 -4.60
N ASP A 83 36.62 40.25 -3.92
CA ASP A 83 35.31 40.85 -4.18
C ASP A 83 35.42 42.38 -4.03
N HIS A 84 35.96 43.06 -5.06
CA HIS A 84 35.75 44.49 -5.25
C HIS A 84 35.94 44.91 -6.72
N GLU A 85 34.83 44.93 -7.44
CA GLU A 85 34.60 45.76 -8.64
C GLU A 85 33.89 47.09 -8.19
N PRO A 86 33.65 48.12 -9.05
CA PRO A 86 33.46 48.04 -10.51
C PRO A 86 34.10 49.13 -11.42
N ALA A 87 34.19 48.77 -12.70
CA ALA A 87 34.00 49.57 -13.94
C ALA A 87 34.45 51.05 -14.04
N ALA A 88 35.32 51.35 -15.04
CA ALA A 88 35.02 52.21 -16.21
C ALA A 88 36.29 52.68 -16.98
N GLU A 89 36.21 52.61 -18.32
CA GLU A 89 36.84 53.47 -19.37
C GLU A 89 38.39 53.69 -19.46
N GLU A 90 38.86 53.71 -20.71
CA GLU A 90 40.22 54.05 -21.22
C GLU A 90 40.43 55.59 -21.30
N PRO A 91 41.62 56.19 -21.58
CA PRO A 91 42.82 55.62 -22.23
C PRO A 91 44.24 56.13 -21.79
N HIS A 92 45.28 55.69 -22.54
CA HIS A 92 46.59 56.34 -22.84
C HIS A 92 47.80 56.34 -21.83
N GLU A 93 48.94 55.86 -22.36
CA GLU A 93 50.34 56.36 -22.26
C GLU A 93 51.27 56.21 -21.02
N SER A 94 52.06 55.13 -21.06
CA SER A 94 53.54 55.16 -21.25
C SER A 94 54.55 55.12 -20.07
N HIS A 95 55.63 54.32 -20.28
CA HIS A 95 56.95 54.25 -19.60
C HIS A 95 57.02 53.96 -18.07
N GLY A 96 57.94 53.13 -17.55
CA GLY A 96 58.96 52.26 -18.19
C GLY A 96 59.95 51.61 -17.16
N GLY A 97 60.79 50.66 -17.60
CA GLY A 97 61.80 49.91 -16.81
C GLY A 97 61.30 48.53 -16.33
N ASP A 98 61.80 47.38 -16.80
CA ASP A 98 63.14 46.74 -16.64
C ASP A 98 63.22 45.90 -15.33
N ASP A 99 63.66 44.63 -15.26
CA ASP A 99 64.13 43.58 -16.22
C ASP A 99 63.95 42.18 -15.49
N LEU A 100 64.30 40.94 -15.87
CA LEU A 100 65.13 40.32 -16.93
C LEU A 100 64.81 38.81 -17.11
N SER A 101 64.72 38.32 -18.35
CA SER A 101 64.86 36.89 -18.79
C SER A 101 63.79 35.84 -18.36
N ARG A 102 63.49 34.76 -19.13
CA ARG A 102 63.87 34.35 -20.52
C ARG A 102 62.87 33.32 -21.12
N CYS A 103 62.88 33.24 -22.46
CA CYS A 103 62.36 32.27 -23.46
C CYS A 103 62.02 30.82 -23.01
N SER A 104 61.15 30.01 -23.67
CA SER A 104 60.44 30.04 -24.99
C SER A 104 59.08 29.28 -24.86
N GLU A 105 58.03 29.45 -25.69
CA GLU A 105 57.78 28.97 -27.08
C GLU A 105 57.91 27.42 -27.24
N ASP A 106 57.08 26.67 -27.98
CA ASP A 106 56.23 26.93 -29.18
C ASP A 106 54.69 26.74 -28.92
N VAL A 107 53.68 27.38 -29.56
CA VAL A 107 53.35 27.75 -30.97
C VAL A 107 52.59 26.60 -31.72
N PHE A 108 51.51 26.75 -32.52
CA PHE A 108 50.83 27.88 -33.22
C PHE A 108 49.25 27.85 -33.12
N ALA A 109 48.50 28.61 -33.94
CA ALA A 109 47.09 29.00 -33.66
C ALA A 109 46.04 29.02 -34.81
N ARG A 110 44.76 28.91 -34.40
CA ARG A 110 43.47 29.49 -34.91
C ARG A 110 43.42 30.29 -36.24
N ARG A 111 42.49 29.95 -37.16
CA ARG A 111 41.34 30.80 -37.63
C ARG A 111 40.34 30.06 -38.55
N GLU A 112 39.38 30.80 -39.15
CA GLU A 112 38.08 30.33 -39.69
C GLU A 112 37.87 30.66 -41.19
N SER A 113 36.95 29.92 -41.82
CA SER A 113 36.05 30.32 -42.93
C SER A 113 36.56 30.85 -44.29
N ALA A 114 36.41 30.02 -45.33
CA ALA A 114 36.07 30.40 -46.72
C ALA A 114 35.42 29.20 -47.46
N ALA A 115 34.80 29.41 -48.62
CA ALA A 115 34.08 28.38 -49.40
C ALA A 115 34.59 28.25 -50.84
N ILE A 116 34.30 27.14 -51.55
CA ILE A 116 33.91 27.04 -52.99
C ILE A 116 33.68 25.58 -53.48
N ASP A 117 32.67 25.43 -54.35
CA ASP A 117 32.22 24.36 -55.28
C ASP A 117 32.46 22.81 -55.14
N ARG A 118 31.32 22.09 -55.29
CA ARG A 118 31.00 20.94 -56.19
C ARG A 118 32.02 19.81 -56.49
N SER A 119 31.57 18.57 -56.29
CA SER A 119 31.12 17.68 -57.39
C SER A 119 30.49 16.33 -56.93
N ARG A 120 29.67 15.71 -57.81
CA ARG A 120 29.19 14.31 -57.80
C ARG A 120 29.77 13.61 -59.05
N PRO A 121 30.12 12.30 -59.04
CA PRO A 121 29.19 11.16 -59.26
C PRO A 121 29.32 10.07 -58.15
N VAL A 122 28.50 9.02 -57.96
CA VAL A 122 27.48 8.25 -58.73
C VAL A 122 28.00 6.99 -59.46
N SER A 123 27.79 5.81 -58.82
CA SER A 123 27.59 4.44 -59.42
C SER A 123 28.83 3.70 -60.03
N VAL A 124 29.00 2.36 -60.19
CA VAL A 124 28.27 1.07 -59.84
C VAL A 124 29.17 -0.16 -60.28
N PRO A 125 28.86 -1.48 -60.04
CA PRO A 125 29.07 -2.40 -58.88
C PRO A 125 30.19 -3.51 -59.13
N ILE A 126 29.93 -4.81 -58.80
CA ILE A 126 30.70 -6.09 -59.05
C ILE A 126 31.85 -6.36 -58.04
N GLU A 127 31.75 -7.28 -57.05
CA GLU A 127 31.91 -8.77 -57.06
C GLU A 127 33.38 -9.27 -57.25
N THR A 128 33.96 -10.28 -56.57
CA THR A 128 33.47 -11.45 -55.76
C THR A 128 34.30 -11.75 -54.46
N HIS A 129 33.92 -12.79 -53.71
CA HIS A 129 34.43 -13.28 -52.39
C HIS A 129 35.73 -14.16 -52.45
N PRO A 130 36.22 -14.88 -51.39
CA PRO A 130 35.93 -14.88 -49.91
C PRO A 130 37.16 -14.94 -48.95
N SER A 131 36.99 -14.64 -47.66
CA SER A 131 37.52 -15.47 -46.53
C SER A 131 37.07 -15.06 -45.10
N VAL A 132 36.38 -16.00 -44.42
CA VAL A 132 36.34 -16.33 -42.98
C VAL A 132 36.44 -15.22 -41.89
N ALA A 133 35.31 -14.93 -41.21
CA ALA A 133 35.22 -14.89 -39.73
C ALA A 133 33.75 -14.79 -39.22
N THR A 134 33.34 -15.80 -38.43
CA THR A 134 32.31 -15.91 -37.35
C THR A 134 31.15 -14.88 -37.16
N PRO A 135 29.93 -15.30 -36.73
CA PRO A 135 28.71 -14.50 -36.88
C PRO A 135 28.16 -13.81 -35.62
N LEU A 136 27.46 -12.69 -35.82
CA LEU A 136 26.22 -12.38 -35.10
C LEU A 136 25.20 -11.73 -36.05
N THR A 137 24.05 -12.37 -36.24
CA THR A 137 22.96 -11.88 -37.08
C THR A 137 21.92 -11.13 -36.26
N MET A 138 21.63 -9.89 -36.62
CA MET A 138 20.28 -9.34 -36.49
C MET A 138 19.81 -8.84 -37.85
N LYS A 139 18.92 -9.60 -38.49
CA LYS A 139 18.19 -9.14 -39.67
C LYS A 139 17.26 -8.01 -39.27
N ARG A 140 17.13 -7.01 -40.15
CA ARG A 140 16.14 -5.94 -40.04
C ARG A 140 15.05 -6.14 -41.09
N ASP A 141 14.26 -7.19 -40.92
CA ASP A 141 13.03 -7.38 -41.70
C ASP A 141 11.90 -6.57 -41.05
N GLY A 142 11.26 -5.70 -41.83
CA GLY A 142 10.22 -4.81 -41.34
C GLY A 142 8.82 -5.42 -41.50
N SER A 143 8.02 -5.40 -40.44
CA SER A 143 6.58 -5.58 -40.54
C SER A 143 5.86 -4.65 -39.55
N ILE A 144 5.12 -3.69 -40.12
CA ILE A 144 3.98 -2.98 -39.52
C ILE A 144 4.17 -2.55 -38.04
N ILE A 145 5.01 -1.53 -37.83
CA ILE A 145 4.69 -0.54 -36.77
C ILE A 145 3.60 0.36 -37.36
N SER A 146 2.33 -0.06 -37.22
CA SER A 146 1.20 0.83 -37.45
C SER A 146 1.14 1.89 -36.35
N GLN A 147 0.70 3.10 -36.69
CA GLN A 147 0.52 4.20 -35.74
C GLN A 147 -0.66 3.89 -34.80
N ASP A 148 -0.40 3.31 -33.63
CA ASP A 148 -1.37 3.13 -32.54
C ASP A 148 -1.26 4.25 -31.48
N GLU A 149 -0.70 5.41 -31.85
CA GLU A 149 -0.39 6.54 -30.94
C GLU A 149 -1.63 7.21 -30.32
N GLY A 150 -2.84 6.79 -30.71
CA GLY A 150 -4.09 7.30 -30.18
C GLY A 150 -4.66 6.53 -28.99
N HIS A 151 -4.22 5.28 -28.74
CA HIS A 151 -4.92 4.34 -27.85
C HIS A 151 -4.05 3.84 -26.69
N TRP A 152 -4.67 3.72 -25.51
CA TRP A 152 -4.14 2.95 -24.38
C TRP A 152 -4.65 1.51 -24.48
N ARG A 153 -3.75 0.53 -24.32
CA ARG A 153 -4.08 -0.89 -24.46
C ARG A 153 -3.72 -1.68 -23.20
N LEU A 154 -4.63 -2.56 -22.78
CA LEU A 154 -4.42 -3.55 -21.72
C LEU A 154 -4.92 -4.90 -22.23
N GLU A 155 -3.98 -5.78 -22.61
CA GLU A 155 -4.24 -7.07 -23.26
C GLU A 155 -5.06 -6.95 -24.55
N ASP A 156 -6.34 -7.31 -24.53
CA ASP A 156 -7.32 -7.22 -25.62
C ASP A 156 -8.08 -5.88 -25.64
N ILE A 157 -8.16 -5.18 -24.49
CA ILE A 157 -8.92 -3.95 -24.33
C ILE A 157 -8.12 -2.74 -24.85
N SER A 158 -8.76 -1.92 -25.70
CA SER A 158 -8.22 -0.63 -26.15
C SER A 158 -9.16 0.54 -25.82
N ILE A 159 -8.57 1.66 -25.39
CA ILE A 159 -9.27 2.87 -24.96
C ILE A 159 -8.61 4.08 -25.60
N SER A 160 -9.38 4.88 -26.34
CA SER A 160 -8.83 6.06 -27.01
C SER A 160 -8.47 7.18 -26.04
N ARG A 161 -7.47 7.99 -26.40
CA ARG A 161 -6.96 9.12 -25.60
C ARG A 161 -8.08 10.05 -25.08
N ALA A 162 -9.12 10.27 -25.87
CA ALA A 162 -10.28 11.08 -25.47
C ALA A 162 -11.16 10.41 -24.40
N ARG A 163 -11.28 9.07 -24.40
CA ARG A 163 -11.97 8.30 -23.34
C ARG A 163 -11.12 8.29 -22.06
N ILE A 164 -9.80 8.09 -22.20
CA ILE A 164 -8.83 8.19 -21.09
C ILE A 164 -8.89 9.57 -20.42
N ALA A 165 -8.89 10.66 -21.18
CA ALA A 165 -8.94 12.02 -20.63
C ALA A 165 -10.20 12.28 -19.78
N ARG A 166 -11.38 11.80 -20.20
CA ARG A 166 -12.63 11.91 -19.41
C ARG A 166 -12.58 11.11 -18.12
N LEU A 167 -12.07 9.87 -18.18
CA LEU A 167 -11.93 9.02 -17.00
C LEU A 167 -10.89 9.59 -16.01
N TYR A 168 -9.82 10.19 -16.54
CA TYR A 168 -8.81 10.86 -15.73
C TYR A 168 -9.37 12.09 -15.01
N ASP A 169 -10.11 12.95 -15.73
CA ASP A 169 -10.81 14.11 -15.16
C ASP A 169 -11.80 13.67 -14.06
N GLN A 170 -12.64 12.66 -14.34
CA GLN A 170 -13.57 12.08 -13.37
C GLN A 170 -12.87 11.54 -12.11
N TYR A 171 -11.66 10.96 -12.22
CA TYR A 171 -10.87 10.58 -11.05
C TYR A 171 -10.51 11.79 -10.19
N PHE A 172 -10.03 12.88 -10.81
CA PHE A 172 -9.59 14.07 -10.06
C PHE A 172 -10.74 14.92 -9.52
N THR A 173 -11.92 14.91 -10.15
CA THR A 173 -13.11 15.59 -9.62
C THR A 173 -13.70 14.87 -8.40
N TYR A 174 -13.92 13.54 -8.47
CA TYR A 174 -14.77 12.84 -7.50
C TYR A 174 -14.02 11.90 -6.55
N TYR A 175 -12.86 11.36 -6.94
CA TYR A 175 -12.13 10.36 -6.16
C TYR A 175 -10.92 10.96 -5.44
N HIS A 176 -10.10 11.77 -6.13
CA HIS A 176 -8.92 12.43 -5.54
C HIS A 176 -9.21 13.23 -4.25
N PRO A 177 -10.35 13.94 -4.07
CA PRO A 177 -10.65 14.63 -2.80
C PRO A 177 -10.70 13.72 -1.56
N PHE A 178 -11.05 12.44 -1.71
CA PHE A 178 -11.02 11.46 -0.60
C PHE A 178 -9.61 10.96 -0.27
N LEU A 179 -8.70 10.99 -1.26
CA LEU A 179 -7.34 10.44 -1.20
C LEU A 179 -6.38 11.25 -2.11
N PRO A 180 -5.89 12.42 -1.66
CA PRO A 180 -5.24 13.42 -2.53
C PRO A 180 -3.77 13.09 -2.89
N LEU A 181 -3.49 11.83 -3.25
CA LEU A 181 -2.18 11.19 -3.42
C LEU A 181 -1.44 11.52 -4.74
N LEU A 182 -2.19 11.97 -5.74
CA LEU A 182 -1.71 12.22 -7.09
C LEU A 182 -1.67 13.74 -7.36
N ASN A 183 -1.04 14.18 -8.46
CA ASN A 183 -0.74 15.59 -8.70
C ASN A 183 -1.53 16.07 -9.94
N PRO A 184 -2.66 16.79 -9.78
CA PRO A 184 -3.66 16.98 -10.84
C PRO A 184 -3.15 17.57 -12.17
N PRO A 185 -2.23 18.56 -12.20
CA PRO A 185 -1.73 19.14 -13.45
C PRO A 185 -0.85 18.22 -14.30
N LYS A 186 -0.50 17.01 -13.83
CA LYS A 186 0.21 16.02 -14.65
C LYS A 186 -0.79 15.34 -15.60
N PRO A 187 -0.52 15.23 -16.91
CA PRO A 187 -1.44 14.56 -17.84
C PRO A 187 -1.35 13.02 -17.71
N PRO A 188 -2.39 12.27 -18.11
CA PRO A 188 -2.48 10.82 -17.87
C PRO A 188 -1.32 10.01 -18.45
N GLU A 189 -0.74 10.43 -19.57
CA GLU A 189 0.38 9.74 -20.23
C GLU A 189 1.65 9.74 -19.36
N VAL A 190 1.86 10.77 -18.54
CA VAL A 190 2.96 10.81 -17.57
C VAL A 190 2.82 9.72 -16.50
N TYR A 191 1.59 9.31 -16.19
CA TYR A 191 1.35 8.16 -15.31
C TYR A 191 1.62 6.84 -16.05
N LEU A 192 1.10 6.67 -17.27
CA LEU A 192 1.31 5.45 -18.06
C LEU A 192 2.80 5.17 -18.32
N HIS A 193 3.56 6.16 -18.78
CA HIS A 193 4.99 6.02 -19.07
C HIS A 193 5.88 5.82 -17.82
N ARG A 194 5.37 6.12 -16.61
CA ARG A 194 6.13 5.96 -15.36
C ARG A 194 5.76 4.70 -14.58
N CYS A 195 4.48 4.34 -14.54
CA CYS A 195 4.00 3.15 -13.85
C CYS A 195 2.64 2.74 -14.46
N PRO A 196 2.63 1.80 -15.42
CA PRO A 196 1.40 1.34 -16.07
C PRO A 196 0.35 0.84 -15.07
N LEU A 197 0.75 0.15 -14.00
CA LEU A 197 -0.17 -0.29 -12.96
C LEU A 197 -0.92 0.89 -12.31
N LEU A 198 -0.21 1.96 -11.91
CA LEU A 198 -0.83 3.16 -11.33
C LEU A 198 -1.79 3.83 -12.33
N ALA A 199 -1.40 3.93 -13.60
CA ALA A 199 -2.25 4.49 -14.65
C ALA A 199 -3.54 3.67 -14.83
N TRP A 200 -3.45 2.34 -14.89
CA TRP A 200 -4.62 1.48 -15.00
C TRP A 200 -5.46 1.43 -13.72
N THR A 201 -4.89 1.61 -12.53
CA THR A 201 -5.68 1.76 -11.28
C THR A 201 -6.56 3.01 -11.34
N ILE A 202 -6.05 4.14 -11.83
CA ILE A 202 -6.82 5.39 -11.98
C ILE A 202 -8.03 5.15 -12.91
N ILE A 203 -7.81 4.49 -14.05
CA ILE A 203 -8.87 4.16 -15.02
C ILE A 203 -9.88 3.14 -14.46
N CYS A 204 -9.43 2.15 -13.68
CA CYS A 204 -10.33 1.21 -13.00
C CYS A 204 -11.20 1.92 -11.94
N VAL A 205 -10.62 2.84 -11.15
CA VAL A 205 -11.40 3.58 -10.15
C VAL A 205 -12.39 4.54 -10.81
N ALA A 206 -11.99 5.27 -11.86
CA ALA A 206 -12.89 6.16 -12.60
C ALA A 206 -14.05 5.42 -13.30
N SER A 207 -13.78 4.27 -13.91
CA SER A 207 -14.80 3.49 -14.62
C SER A 207 -15.88 2.88 -13.71
N ARG A 208 -15.70 2.91 -12.38
CA ARG A 208 -16.76 2.60 -11.38
C ARG A 208 -18.02 3.47 -11.53
N ARG A 209 -17.93 4.67 -12.11
CA ARG A 209 -19.04 5.65 -12.20
C ARG A 209 -19.16 6.32 -13.56
N SER A 210 -18.70 5.68 -14.64
CA SER A 210 -18.78 6.30 -15.98
C SER A 210 -20.06 5.89 -16.73
N PRO A 211 -21.11 6.74 -16.80
CA PRO A 211 -22.36 6.39 -17.48
C PRO A 211 -22.19 6.24 -19.00
N TYR A 212 -21.11 6.79 -19.55
CA TYR A 212 -20.75 6.71 -20.97
C TYR A 212 -19.99 5.43 -21.35
N GLU A 213 -19.59 4.62 -20.37
CA GLU A 213 -18.72 3.45 -20.56
C GLU A 213 -19.23 2.22 -19.78
N PRO A 214 -20.53 1.84 -19.89
CA PRO A 214 -21.10 0.71 -19.15
C PRO A 214 -20.35 -0.60 -19.44
N GLY A 215 -20.08 -1.39 -18.40
CA GLY A 215 -19.33 -2.64 -18.50
C GLY A 215 -17.80 -2.51 -18.58
N LEU A 216 -17.24 -1.30 -18.78
CA LEU A 216 -15.79 -1.10 -18.95
C LEU A 216 -14.98 -1.63 -17.74
N LEU A 217 -15.45 -1.41 -16.52
CA LEU A 217 -14.80 -1.93 -15.31
C LEU A 217 -14.83 -3.47 -15.24
N SER A 218 -15.92 -4.10 -15.69
CA SER A 218 -16.03 -5.57 -15.72
C SER A 218 -15.01 -6.17 -16.68
N ALA A 219 -14.89 -5.60 -17.89
CA ALA A 219 -13.86 -5.98 -18.85
C ALA A 219 -12.44 -5.78 -18.29
N LEU A 220 -12.14 -4.59 -17.75
CA LEU A 220 -10.80 -4.27 -17.22
C LEU A 220 -10.39 -5.12 -16.01
N SER A 221 -11.33 -5.59 -15.19
CA SER A 221 -11.02 -6.26 -13.91
C SER A 221 -10.13 -7.50 -14.05
N GLY A 222 -10.31 -8.29 -15.12
CA GLY A 222 -9.48 -9.48 -15.39
C GLY A 222 -8.03 -9.13 -15.77
N PRO A 223 -7.80 -8.41 -16.88
CA PRO A 223 -6.48 -7.95 -17.30
C PRO A 223 -5.75 -7.09 -16.24
N PHE A 224 -6.48 -6.21 -15.53
CA PHE A 224 -5.89 -5.41 -14.45
C PHE A 224 -5.44 -6.28 -13.27
N SER A 225 -6.20 -7.31 -12.90
CA SER A 225 -5.78 -8.26 -11.86
C SER A 225 -4.50 -9.01 -12.27
N ARG A 226 -4.35 -9.39 -13.54
CA ARG A 226 -3.11 -10.00 -14.06
C ARG A 226 -1.94 -9.04 -14.00
N LEU A 227 -2.12 -7.78 -14.42
CA LEU A 227 -1.10 -6.72 -14.31
C LEU A 227 -0.67 -6.48 -12.86
N LEU A 228 -1.62 -6.41 -11.93
CA LEU A 228 -1.39 -6.23 -10.49
C LEU A 228 -0.52 -7.35 -9.92
N TRP A 229 -0.94 -8.61 -10.07
CA TRP A 229 -0.23 -9.74 -9.50
C TRP A 229 1.13 -9.97 -10.16
N SER A 230 1.24 -9.81 -11.48
CA SER A 230 2.52 -9.83 -12.19
C SER A 230 3.51 -8.79 -11.64
N THR A 231 3.04 -7.55 -11.41
CA THR A 231 3.84 -6.48 -10.82
C THR A 231 4.30 -6.84 -9.41
N ILE A 232 3.42 -7.36 -8.56
CA ILE A 232 3.74 -7.78 -7.17
C ILE A 232 4.77 -8.92 -7.17
N THR A 233 4.58 -9.95 -8.00
CA THR A 233 5.51 -11.09 -8.12
C THR A 233 6.88 -10.69 -8.65
N SER A 234 7.00 -9.61 -9.44
CA SER A 234 8.31 -9.07 -9.87
C SER A 234 9.11 -8.33 -8.79
N VAL A 235 8.58 -8.22 -7.56
CA VAL A 235 9.17 -7.49 -6.42
C VAL A 235 9.41 -5.99 -6.75
N PRO A 236 8.36 -5.15 -6.67
CA PRO A 236 8.38 -3.77 -7.13
C PRO A 236 9.55 -2.91 -6.62
N GLN A 237 10.28 -2.28 -7.54
CA GLN A 237 11.37 -1.33 -7.24
C GLN A 237 10.94 0.15 -7.37
N ASP A 238 9.67 0.43 -7.68
CA ASP A 238 9.13 1.80 -7.82
C ASP A 238 8.01 2.07 -6.82
N TYR A 239 8.13 3.16 -6.06
CA TYR A 239 7.12 3.61 -5.08
C TYR A 239 5.80 4.04 -5.72
N ARG A 240 5.76 4.25 -7.04
CA ARG A 240 4.50 4.42 -7.79
C ARG A 240 3.60 3.19 -7.73
N VAL A 241 4.16 1.99 -7.50
CA VAL A 241 3.37 0.78 -7.19
C VAL A 241 2.73 0.87 -5.80
N VAL A 242 3.42 1.43 -4.79
CA VAL A 242 2.80 1.75 -3.49
C VAL A 242 1.63 2.72 -3.69
N LYS A 243 1.79 3.75 -4.53
CA LYS A 243 0.66 4.65 -4.87
C LYS A 243 -0.51 3.91 -5.52
N ALA A 244 -0.25 2.97 -6.43
CA ALA A 244 -1.29 2.16 -7.06
C ALA A 244 -2.04 1.29 -6.03
N LEU A 245 -1.32 0.72 -5.06
CA LEU A 245 -1.89 -0.05 -3.97
C LEU A 245 -2.69 0.84 -2.99
N CYS A 246 -2.25 2.05 -2.67
CA CYS A 246 -3.02 3.00 -1.84
C CYS A 246 -4.40 3.30 -2.45
N VAL A 247 -4.43 3.61 -3.76
CA VAL A 247 -5.69 3.88 -4.48
C VAL A 247 -6.57 2.63 -4.52
N LEU A 248 -5.99 1.48 -4.88
CA LEU A 248 -6.72 0.21 -4.98
C LEU A 248 -7.28 -0.27 -3.62
N CYS A 249 -6.57 -0.07 -2.51
CA CYS A 249 -7.08 -0.45 -1.19
C CYS A 249 -8.18 0.51 -0.69
N THR A 250 -8.24 1.73 -1.22
CA THR A 250 -9.29 2.72 -0.93
C THR A 250 -10.57 2.45 -1.75
N TRP A 251 -10.41 2.01 -3.01
CA TRP A 251 -11.48 1.56 -3.89
C TRP A 251 -11.08 0.25 -4.60
N PRO A 252 -11.33 -0.91 -3.98
CA PRO A 252 -10.97 -2.21 -4.56
C PRO A 252 -11.80 -2.53 -5.81
N LEU A 253 -11.42 -3.59 -6.53
CA LEU A 253 -12.32 -4.14 -7.55
C LEU A 253 -13.62 -4.63 -6.89
N PRO A 254 -14.79 -4.50 -7.54
CA PRO A 254 -16.04 -5.05 -7.02
C PRO A 254 -15.93 -6.58 -6.82
N THR A 255 -16.38 -7.06 -5.66
CA THR A 255 -16.55 -8.50 -5.40
C THR A 255 -17.97 -8.80 -4.96
N THR A 256 -18.42 -10.04 -5.20
CA THR A 256 -19.66 -10.58 -4.64
C THR A 256 -19.48 -11.09 -3.21
N SER A 257 -18.23 -11.37 -2.79
CA SER A 257 -17.90 -12.05 -1.53
C SER A 257 -16.75 -11.39 -0.76
N GLN A 258 -16.77 -11.51 0.56
CA GLN A 258 -15.66 -11.14 1.45
C GLN A 258 -14.48 -12.13 1.37
N ARG A 259 -14.70 -13.37 0.91
CA ARG A 259 -13.66 -14.40 0.73
C ARG A 259 -12.73 -14.12 -0.45
N THR A 260 -13.21 -13.44 -1.48
CA THR A 260 -12.43 -13.05 -2.68
C THR A 260 -11.82 -11.64 -2.59
N ASP A 261 -12.02 -10.96 -1.47
CA ASP A 261 -11.56 -9.59 -1.24
C ASP A 261 -10.12 -9.58 -0.66
N ALA A 262 -9.15 -9.27 -1.53
CA ALA A 262 -7.74 -9.22 -1.18
C ALA A 262 -7.31 -7.91 -0.47
N THR A 263 -8.21 -6.96 -0.19
CA THR A 263 -7.86 -5.58 0.25
C THR A 263 -6.95 -5.55 1.47
N PHE A 264 -7.24 -6.33 2.52
CA PHE A 264 -6.41 -6.38 3.73
C PHE A 264 -5.01 -6.95 3.44
N MET A 265 -4.91 -7.97 2.60
CA MET A 265 -3.62 -8.55 2.15
C MET A 265 -2.82 -7.54 1.33
N LEU A 266 -3.47 -6.85 0.39
CA LEU A 266 -2.86 -5.81 -0.45
C LEU A 266 -2.39 -4.61 0.39
N SER A 267 -3.13 -4.23 1.44
CA SER A 267 -2.70 -3.21 2.40
C SER A 267 -1.48 -3.65 3.22
N GLY A 268 -1.37 -4.94 3.56
CA GLY A 268 -0.15 -5.50 4.16
C GLY A 268 1.05 -5.42 3.20
N LEU A 269 0.88 -5.89 1.96
CA LEU A 269 1.91 -5.81 0.91
C LEU A 269 2.32 -4.37 0.59
N MET A 270 1.36 -3.43 0.56
CA MET A 270 1.59 -1.99 0.40
C MET A 270 2.55 -1.44 1.46
N MET A 271 2.32 -1.75 2.75
CA MET A 271 3.22 -1.33 3.83
C MET A 271 4.61 -1.98 3.73
N GLN A 272 4.69 -3.28 3.37
CA GLN A 272 5.97 -3.97 3.23
C GLN A 272 6.80 -3.42 2.05
N ILE A 273 6.18 -3.19 0.89
CA ILE A 273 6.83 -2.58 -0.28
C ILE A 273 7.24 -1.13 0.04
N ALA A 274 6.41 -0.36 0.76
CA ALA A 274 6.75 0.99 1.21
C ALA A 274 7.99 1.00 2.13
N MET A 275 8.11 0.02 3.04
CA MET A 275 9.29 -0.12 3.90
C MET A 275 10.53 -0.57 3.11
N GLN A 276 10.40 -1.57 2.24
CA GLN A 276 11.49 -2.06 1.37
C GLN A 276 12.07 -0.94 0.49
N LEU A 277 11.22 -0.02 0.01
CA LEU A 277 11.64 1.13 -0.80
C LEU A 277 12.09 2.35 0.02
N GLY A 278 12.23 2.22 1.35
CA GLY A 278 12.70 3.28 2.24
C GLY A 278 11.75 4.48 2.38
N LEU A 279 10.44 4.33 2.10
CA LEU A 279 9.49 5.46 2.22
C LEU A 279 9.33 5.93 3.67
N HIS A 280 9.45 5.00 4.63
CA HIS A 280 9.44 5.26 6.06
C HIS A 280 10.69 6.02 6.59
N ARG A 281 11.78 6.07 5.80
CA ARG A 281 13.01 6.81 6.13
C ARG A 281 13.42 7.69 4.96
N PRO A 282 12.58 8.67 4.56
CA PRO A 282 12.75 9.37 3.29
C PRO A 282 14.02 10.21 3.22
N VAL A 283 14.46 10.78 4.36
CA VAL A 283 15.73 11.53 4.51
C VAL A 283 16.97 10.61 4.47
N GLN A 284 16.80 9.30 4.71
CA GLN A 284 17.87 8.28 4.76
C GLN A 284 17.60 7.15 3.76
N ALA A 285 16.92 7.46 2.65
CA ALA A 285 16.45 6.46 1.70
C ALA A 285 17.59 5.66 1.02
N GLU A 286 18.81 6.20 0.98
CA GLU A 286 20.00 5.50 0.49
C GLU A 286 20.35 4.23 1.30
N GLU A 287 19.95 4.12 2.57
CA GLU A 287 20.18 2.90 3.37
C GLU A 287 19.37 1.70 2.86
N PHE A 288 18.35 1.95 2.04
CA PHE A 288 17.43 0.95 1.48
C PHE A 288 17.68 0.68 -0.01
N THR A 289 18.66 1.33 -0.64
CA THR A 289 18.96 1.17 -2.07
C THR A 289 20.46 0.95 -2.31
N THR A 290 20.81 -0.03 -3.15
CA THR A 290 22.21 -0.33 -3.53
C THR A 290 22.87 0.76 -4.40
N PHE A 291 22.07 1.71 -4.89
CA PHE A 291 22.51 2.87 -5.66
C PHE A 291 22.42 4.12 -4.80
N ARG A 292 23.34 5.08 -5.01
CA ARG A 292 23.14 6.45 -4.50
C ARG A 292 21.89 7.03 -5.12
N MET A 293 21.05 7.62 -4.28
CA MET A 293 19.74 8.11 -4.65
C MET A 293 19.56 9.47 -3.99
N GLU A 294 20.07 10.51 -4.66
CA GLU A 294 19.94 11.91 -4.26
C GLU A 294 18.48 12.39 -4.45
N VAL A 295 17.59 11.92 -3.57
CA VAL A 295 16.18 12.29 -3.50
C VAL A 295 16.08 13.72 -2.97
N GLN A 296 16.22 14.71 -3.85
CA GLN A 296 16.11 16.13 -3.53
C GLN A 296 14.80 16.74 -4.05
N GLY A 297 14.37 17.84 -3.43
CA GLY A 297 13.19 18.62 -3.86
C GLY A 297 11.91 17.80 -3.94
N GLU A 298 11.14 18.01 -5.02
CA GLU A 298 9.82 17.40 -5.23
C GLU A 298 9.80 15.87 -5.14
N ALA A 299 10.91 15.18 -5.47
CA ALA A 299 10.99 13.72 -5.33
C ALA A 299 10.96 13.26 -3.87
N LEU A 300 11.50 14.07 -2.95
CA LEU A 300 11.47 13.80 -1.50
C LEU A 300 10.08 14.04 -0.94
N LYS A 301 9.48 15.17 -1.33
CA LYS A 301 8.12 15.58 -0.94
C LYS A 301 7.08 14.56 -1.41
N ASP A 302 7.17 14.07 -2.65
CA ASP A 302 6.24 13.04 -3.16
C ASP A 302 6.39 11.69 -2.44
N ARG A 303 7.61 11.31 -2.01
CA ARG A 303 7.85 10.10 -1.20
C ARG A 303 7.32 10.23 0.22
N LEU A 304 7.55 11.37 0.87
CA LEU A 304 6.97 11.71 2.18
C LEU A 304 5.44 11.72 2.15
N HIS A 305 4.87 12.38 1.14
CA HIS A 305 3.43 12.43 0.90
C HIS A 305 2.85 11.02 0.66
N THR A 306 3.54 10.17 -0.09
CA THR A 306 3.18 8.76 -0.25
C THR A 306 3.18 8.02 1.09
N TRP A 307 4.20 8.22 1.94
CA TRP A 307 4.30 7.56 3.24
C TRP A 307 3.19 7.96 4.22
N VAL A 308 2.84 9.25 4.27
CA VAL A 308 1.68 9.77 5.03
C VAL A 308 0.41 9.02 4.62
N ILE A 309 0.12 8.99 3.31
CA ILE A 309 -1.11 8.38 2.79
C ILE A 309 -1.11 6.85 2.91
N CYS A 310 0.05 6.20 2.75
CA CYS A 310 0.22 4.76 2.96
C CYS A 310 -0.25 4.34 4.37
N ASN A 311 0.10 5.13 5.40
CA ASN A 311 -0.36 4.90 6.77
C ASN A 311 -1.86 5.23 6.96
N ILE A 312 -2.37 6.29 6.33
CA ILE A 312 -3.81 6.62 6.36
C ILE A 312 -4.63 5.46 5.78
N VAL A 313 -4.26 4.94 4.61
CA VAL A 313 -4.95 3.80 3.97
C VAL A 313 -4.84 2.55 4.83
N ALA A 314 -3.66 2.24 5.38
CA ALA A 314 -3.47 1.08 6.26
C ALA A 314 -4.32 1.15 7.54
N GLN A 315 -4.51 2.33 8.14
CA GLN A 315 -5.39 2.51 9.30
C GLN A 315 -6.85 2.27 8.93
N ASN A 316 -7.33 2.91 7.86
CA ASN A 316 -8.70 2.78 7.38
C ASN A 316 -9.04 1.31 7.07
N VAL A 317 -8.18 0.62 6.31
CA VAL A 317 -8.37 -0.80 5.96
C VAL A 317 -8.33 -1.70 7.20
N ALA A 318 -7.47 -1.43 8.19
CA ALA A 318 -7.45 -2.21 9.42
C ALA A 318 -8.73 -2.03 10.26
N THR A 319 -9.11 -0.77 10.54
CA THR A 319 -10.31 -0.43 11.32
C THR A 319 -11.58 -0.96 10.65
N GLY A 320 -11.75 -0.77 9.34
CA GLY A 320 -12.96 -1.20 8.60
C GLY A 320 -13.14 -2.71 8.52
N TYR A 321 -12.05 -3.49 8.54
CA TYR A 321 -12.07 -4.96 8.52
C TYR A 321 -12.05 -5.59 9.93
N GLY A 322 -11.94 -4.77 10.99
CA GLY A 322 -11.86 -5.24 12.37
C GLY A 322 -10.55 -5.94 12.72
N GLN A 323 -9.45 -5.47 12.15
CA GLN A 323 -8.10 -6.08 12.21
C GLN A 323 -7.08 -5.11 12.80
N PRO A 324 -5.96 -5.59 13.37
CA PRO A 324 -4.89 -4.72 13.84
C PRO A 324 -4.19 -3.98 12.68
N PRO A 325 -3.91 -2.67 12.81
CA PRO A 325 -3.21 -1.92 11.77
C PRO A 325 -1.72 -2.26 11.73
N SER A 326 -1.15 -2.22 10.52
CA SER A 326 0.31 -2.29 10.28
C SER A 326 0.94 -0.89 10.19
N THR A 327 0.36 0.11 10.84
CA THR A 327 0.75 1.52 10.77
C THR A 327 2.00 1.81 11.61
N ILE A 328 2.80 2.77 11.13
CA ILE A 328 4.07 3.18 11.72
C ILE A 328 4.05 4.71 11.85
N TYR A 329 3.38 5.18 12.91
CA TYR A 329 3.39 6.58 13.33
C TYR A 329 4.60 6.85 14.21
N ASP A 330 5.77 7.04 13.57
CA ASP A 330 7.02 7.41 14.23
C ASP A 330 7.48 8.84 13.88
N TRP A 331 8.68 9.20 14.36
CA TRP A 331 9.28 10.53 14.21
C TRP A 331 9.32 11.05 12.77
N ALA A 332 9.38 10.19 11.75
CA ALA A 332 9.37 10.61 10.35
C ALA A 332 8.02 11.20 9.90
N LEU A 333 6.96 11.03 10.71
CA LEU A 333 5.62 11.61 10.53
C LEU A 333 5.30 12.68 11.60
N GLU A 334 6.32 13.23 12.28
CA GLU A 334 6.15 14.33 13.23
C GLU A 334 6.49 15.71 12.64
N PRO A 335 5.79 16.79 13.06
CA PRO A 335 5.94 18.12 12.45
C PRO A 335 7.35 18.71 12.45
N ALA A 336 8.26 18.23 13.30
CA ALA A 336 9.67 18.62 13.26
C ALA A 336 10.36 18.07 12.00
N SER A 337 10.45 16.75 11.87
CA SER A 337 11.18 16.09 10.78
C SER A 337 10.54 16.29 9.40
N LEU A 338 9.26 16.63 9.36
CA LEU A 338 8.58 17.09 8.13
C LEU A 338 9.08 18.47 7.69
N ARG A 339 9.28 19.42 8.62
CA ARG A 339 9.92 20.73 8.33
C ARG A 339 11.39 20.58 7.97
N ASP A 340 12.12 19.68 8.63
CA ASP A 340 13.54 19.43 8.37
C ASP A 340 13.78 18.91 6.92
N ALA A 341 12.76 18.29 6.32
CA ALA A 341 12.73 17.84 4.92
C ALA A 341 12.08 18.85 3.94
N ASP A 342 11.84 20.10 4.36
CA ASP A 342 11.12 21.15 3.62
C ASP A 342 9.74 20.69 3.09
N TYR A 343 9.06 19.79 3.81
CA TYR A 343 7.76 19.27 3.43
C TYR A 343 6.66 19.73 4.39
N ARG A 344 5.79 20.61 3.87
CA ARG A 344 4.57 21.05 4.56
C ARG A 344 3.40 20.22 4.06
N LEU A 345 2.69 19.53 4.96
CA LEU A 345 1.46 18.81 4.59
C LEU A 345 0.36 19.83 4.25
N PRO A 346 -0.47 19.57 3.23
CA PRO A 346 -1.75 20.25 3.06
C PRO A 346 -2.62 20.11 4.33
N GLN A 347 -3.37 21.15 4.67
CA GLN A 347 -4.15 21.21 5.92
C GLN A 347 -5.11 20.03 6.09
N ASP A 348 -5.89 19.69 5.05
CA ASP A 348 -6.78 18.51 5.06
C ASP A 348 -6.02 17.19 5.27
N LEU A 349 -4.80 17.06 4.75
CA LEU A 349 -4.00 15.84 4.94
C LEU A 349 -3.42 15.77 6.36
N ALA A 350 -3.10 16.91 6.97
CA ALA A 350 -2.66 16.98 8.36
C ALA A 350 -3.80 16.67 9.35
N ILE A 351 -4.99 17.23 9.12
CA ILE A 351 -6.23 16.90 9.86
C ILE A 351 -6.50 15.40 9.75
N ARG A 352 -6.49 14.85 8.54
CA ARG A 352 -6.70 13.41 8.31
C ARG A 352 -5.68 12.55 9.04
N LEU A 353 -4.38 12.85 8.90
CA LEU A 353 -3.31 12.09 9.58
C LEU A 353 -3.51 12.08 11.11
N ARG A 354 -3.99 13.17 11.70
CA ARG A 354 -4.29 13.23 13.14
C ARG A 354 -5.50 12.38 13.54
N ILE A 355 -6.57 12.37 12.73
CA ILE A 355 -7.73 11.47 12.91
C ILE A 355 -7.28 10.00 12.88
N GLU A 356 -6.44 9.61 11.93
CA GLU A 356 -5.95 8.22 11.84
C GLU A 356 -4.97 7.86 12.98
N LYS A 357 -4.13 8.80 13.45
CA LYS A 357 -3.32 8.62 14.67
C LYS A 357 -4.21 8.40 15.91
N PHE A 358 -5.36 9.05 16.01
CA PHE A 358 -6.34 8.79 17.07
C PHE A 358 -6.98 7.39 16.94
N CYS A 359 -7.34 6.95 15.73
CA CYS A 359 -7.83 5.58 15.48
C CYS A 359 -6.82 4.50 15.95
N ASP A 360 -5.53 4.72 15.71
CA ASP A 360 -4.46 3.84 16.20
C ASP A 360 -4.33 3.84 17.73
N ARG A 361 -4.40 5.02 18.37
CA ARG A 361 -4.44 5.14 19.83
C ARG A 361 -5.64 4.40 20.43
N VAL A 362 -6.84 4.60 19.89
CA VAL A 362 -8.07 3.88 20.27
C VAL A 362 -7.88 2.36 20.12
N THR A 363 -7.30 1.92 19.00
CA THR A 363 -7.03 0.50 18.74
C THR A 363 -6.12 -0.12 19.81
N LYS A 364 -4.96 0.51 20.05
CA LYS A 364 -3.96 0.04 21.02
C LYS A 364 -4.47 0.09 22.46
N ALA A 365 -5.27 1.10 22.80
CA ALA A 365 -5.79 1.32 24.14
C ALA A 365 -6.97 0.40 24.50
N LEU A 366 -7.92 0.18 23.58
CA LEU A 366 -9.19 -0.48 23.89
C LEU A 366 -9.31 -1.88 23.28
N TYR A 367 -8.69 -2.14 22.14
CA TYR A 367 -8.89 -3.39 21.38
C TYR A 367 -7.69 -4.36 21.38
N SER A 368 -6.55 -3.98 21.95
CA SER A 368 -5.38 -4.88 22.11
C SER A 368 -5.36 -5.69 23.41
N SER A 369 -6.22 -5.39 24.39
CA SER A 369 -6.33 -6.17 25.64
C SER A 369 -7.13 -7.47 25.43
N LYS A 370 -6.93 -8.47 26.30
CA LYS A 370 -7.73 -9.70 26.30
C LYS A 370 -9.24 -9.34 26.37
N PRO A 371 -10.11 -9.92 25.51
CA PRO A 371 -11.50 -9.49 25.38
C PRO A 371 -12.42 -10.09 26.46
N GLU A 372 -12.01 -10.02 27.74
CA GLU A 372 -12.82 -10.51 28.86
C GLU A 372 -13.92 -9.50 29.22
N PRO A 373 -15.21 -9.91 29.31
CA PRO A 373 -16.32 -8.98 29.56
C PRO A 373 -16.24 -8.29 30.93
N ALA A 374 -15.72 -9.00 31.94
CA ALA A 374 -15.55 -8.49 33.30
C ALA A 374 -14.36 -7.51 33.41
N GLU A 375 -13.22 -7.83 32.77
CA GLU A 375 -12.02 -6.98 32.78
C GLU A 375 -12.14 -5.74 31.87
N PHE A 376 -13.24 -5.56 31.14
CA PHE A 376 -13.41 -4.39 30.28
C PHE A 376 -13.78 -3.12 31.06
N VAL A 377 -14.36 -3.25 32.26
CA VAL A 377 -14.77 -2.12 33.12
C VAL A 377 -13.81 -1.93 34.30
N SER A 378 -12.50 -2.06 34.05
CA SER A 378 -11.49 -1.68 35.05
C SER A 378 -11.37 -0.15 35.19
N ALA A 379 -10.99 0.32 36.38
CA ALA A 379 -10.80 1.75 36.62
C ALA A 379 -9.79 2.39 35.65
N ASP A 380 -8.69 1.68 35.37
CA ASP A 380 -7.65 2.13 34.44
C ASP A 380 -8.18 2.30 33.01
N LYS A 381 -9.02 1.37 32.53
CA LYS A 381 -9.68 1.49 31.22
C LYS A 381 -10.63 2.67 31.17
N LEU A 382 -11.34 2.98 32.27
CA LEU A 382 -12.21 4.17 32.33
C LEU A 382 -11.41 5.48 32.31
N VAL A 383 -10.24 5.55 32.94
CA VAL A 383 -9.33 6.70 32.84
C VAL A 383 -8.81 6.86 31.40
N VAL A 384 -8.41 5.76 30.75
CA VAL A 384 -7.99 5.75 29.34
C VAL A 384 -9.11 6.22 28.40
N VAL A 385 -10.36 5.79 28.63
CA VAL A 385 -11.54 6.27 27.90
C VAL A 385 -11.77 7.77 28.12
N GLN A 386 -11.59 8.30 29.32
CA GLN A 386 -11.71 9.74 29.60
C GLN A 386 -10.64 10.57 28.88
N ILE A 387 -9.40 10.07 28.80
CA ILE A 387 -8.31 10.71 28.05
C ILE A 387 -8.64 10.77 26.55
N LEU A 388 -9.10 9.67 25.98
CA LEU A 388 -9.53 9.61 24.57
C LEU A 388 -10.78 10.49 24.30
N GLU A 389 -11.72 10.57 25.25
CA GLU A 389 -12.87 11.49 25.16
C GLU A 389 -12.45 12.96 25.30
N SER A 390 -11.32 13.29 25.96
CA SER A 390 -10.73 14.64 25.93
C SER A 390 -10.09 14.94 24.59
N GLU A 391 -9.18 14.07 24.12
CA GLU A 391 -8.47 14.22 22.85
C GLU A 391 -9.42 14.37 21.64
N LEU A 392 -10.53 13.64 21.63
CA LEU A 392 -11.56 13.77 20.60
C LEU A 392 -12.22 15.17 20.61
N ARG A 393 -12.59 15.69 21.79
CA ARG A 393 -13.19 17.02 21.93
C ARG A 393 -12.19 18.13 21.63
N GLU A 394 -10.92 17.94 21.98
CA GLU A 394 -9.82 18.85 21.62
C GLU A 394 -9.66 18.93 20.10
N MET A 395 -9.73 17.79 19.39
CA MET A 395 -9.74 17.76 17.92
C MET A 395 -10.98 18.43 17.32
N GLU A 396 -12.18 18.20 17.87
CA GLU A 396 -13.41 18.88 17.41
C GLU A 396 -13.31 20.41 17.53
N VAL A 397 -12.71 20.92 18.61
CA VAL A 397 -12.49 22.36 18.81
C VAL A 397 -11.37 22.89 17.91
N GLU A 398 -10.27 22.16 17.75
CA GLU A 398 -9.12 22.58 16.93
C GLU A 398 -9.44 22.61 15.42
N PHE A 399 -10.18 21.63 14.91
CA PHE A 399 -10.57 21.60 13.50
C PHE A 399 -11.72 22.57 13.19
N GLY A 400 -12.52 22.94 14.19
CA GLY A 400 -13.47 24.05 14.14
C GLY A 400 -14.52 23.94 13.03
N ARG A 401 -14.74 25.05 12.31
CA ARG A 401 -15.69 25.13 11.19
C ARG A 401 -15.05 24.91 9.82
N ASP A 402 -13.71 24.90 9.75
CA ASP A 402 -12.95 24.88 8.51
C ASP A 402 -12.60 23.45 8.05
N ILE A 403 -13.07 22.44 8.78
CA ILE A 403 -12.95 21.02 8.44
C ILE A 403 -13.76 20.69 7.18
N SER A 404 -13.11 20.12 6.16
CA SER A 404 -13.80 19.66 4.95
C SER A 404 -14.80 18.54 5.25
N ALA A 405 -15.88 18.46 4.47
CA ALA A 405 -16.95 17.46 4.66
C ALA A 405 -16.43 16.02 4.72
N ILE A 406 -15.41 15.70 3.91
CA ILE A 406 -14.73 14.40 3.89
C ILE A 406 -14.01 14.13 5.22
N ASN A 407 -13.26 15.09 5.75
CA ASN A 407 -12.57 14.93 7.02
C ASN A 407 -13.52 14.92 8.21
N LEU A 408 -14.64 15.65 8.16
CA LEU A 408 -15.69 15.59 9.18
C LEU A 408 -16.32 14.19 9.27
N ILE A 409 -16.52 13.51 8.14
CA ILE A 409 -17.02 12.12 8.10
C ILE A 409 -15.99 11.15 8.66
N HIS A 410 -14.71 11.31 8.36
CA HIS A 410 -13.66 10.49 8.98
C HIS A 410 -13.51 10.76 10.49
N LEU A 411 -13.70 11.98 10.96
CA LEU A 411 -13.75 12.31 12.40
C LEU A 411 -14.93 11.59 13.09
N ARG A 412 -16.11 11.57 12.47
CA ARG A 412 -17.27 10.83 13.01
C ARG A 412 -17.11 9.31 12.90
N ALA A 413 -16.41 8.81 11.88
CA ALA A 413 -16.04 7.39 11.80
C ALA A 413 -15.04 6.99 12.90
N ALA A 414 -14.09 7.87 13.23
CA ALA A 414 -13.16 7.69 14.35
C ALA A 414 -13.89 7.74 15.71
N GLU A 415 -14.89 8.62 15.87
CA GLU A 415 -15.78 8.61 17.03
C GLU A 415 -16.52 7.27 17.15
N LEU A 416 -17.06 6.71 16.06
CA LEU A 416 -17.69 5.38 16.09
C LEU A 416 -16.71 4.27 16.47
N HIS A 417 -15.51 4.25 15.87
CA HIS A 417 -14.46 3.29 16.19
C HIS A 417 -14.09 3.34 17.69
N PHE A 418 -14.08 4.53 18.29
CA PHE A 418 -14.02 4.72 19.75
C PHE A 418 -15.25 4.16 20.45
N ARG A 419 -16.45 4.73 20.24
CA ARG A 419 -17.68 4.40 21.00
C ARG A 419 -18.08 2.93 20.95
N TYR A 420 -17.71 2.17 19.90
CA TYR A 420 -18.01 0.73 19.81
C TYR A 420 -17.35 -0.15 20.88
N PHE A 421 -16.43 0.36 21.71
CA PHE A 421 -15.93 -0.40 22.87
C PHE A 421 -17.06 -0.80 23.84
N MET A 422 -18.15 -0.03 23.86
CA MET A 422 -19.29 -0.27 24.75
C MET A 422 -19.97 -1.63 24.56
N PHE A 423 -19.85 -2.27 23.40
CA PHE A 423 -20.39 -3.62 23.17
C PHE A 423 -19.52 -4.73 23.79
N LEU A 424 -18.27 -4.46 24.19
CA LEU A 424 -17.36 -5.50 24.69
C LEU A 424 -17.56 -5.86 26.16
N GLY A 425 -17.91 -4.88 26.99
CA GLY A 425 -18.19 -5.05 28.43
C GLY A 425 -19.60 -5.58 28.71
N SER A 426 -19.79 -6.19 29.88
CA SER A 426 -21.09 -6.82 30.24
C SER A 426 -22.22 -5.83 30.55
N ASN A 427 -21.90 -4.66 31.11
CA ASN A 427 -22.87 -3.70 31.66
C ASN A 427 -22.65 -2.30 31.07
N ALA A 428 -23.21 -2.04 29.88
CA ALA A 428 -23.17 -0.71 29.27
C ALA A 428 -24.09 0.27 30.01
N ARG A 429 -23.58 1.44 30.41
CA ARG A 429 -24.39 2.46 31.12
C ARG A 429 -25.27 3.22 30.13
N VAL A 430 -26.42 3.70 30.60
CA VAL A 430 -27.40 4.47 29.79
C VAL A 430 -26.77 5.72 29.16
N ASP A 431 -25.87 6.42 29.88
CA ASP A 431 -25.09 7.56 29.35
C ASP A 431 -24.23 7.15 28.15
N ASP A 432 -23.44 6.08 28.28
CA ASP A 432 -22.54 5.64 27.22
C ASP A 432 -23.30 5.12 25.99
N LEU A 433 -24.44 4.43 26.19
CA LEU A 433 -25.35 4.03 25.11
C LEU A 433 -25.99 5.25 24.42
N THR A 434 -26.27 6.33 25.17
CA THR A 434 -26.76 7.60 24.62
C THR A 434 -25.68 8.28 23.78
N LYS A 435 -24.43 8.33 24.28
CA LYS A 435 -23.28 8.83 23.51
C LYS A 435 -23.04 8.01 22.23
N LEU A 436 -23.16 6.69 22.30
CA LEU A 436 -23.07 5.81 21.14
C LEU A 436 -24.21 6.07 20.13
N TYR A 437 -25.45 6.24 20.60
CA TYR A 437 -26.58 6.61 19.73
C TYR A 437 -26.34 7.95 19.03
N LEU A 438 -25.91 8.98 19.76
CA LEU A 438 -25.60 10.31 19.22
C LEU A 438 -24.45 10.27 18.19
N ALA A 439 -23.38 9.53 18.45
CA ALA A 439 -22.31 9.32 17.47
C ALA A 439 -22.83 8.59 16.20
N THR A 440 -23.66 7.56 16.40
CA THR A 440 -24.25 6.75 15.30
C THR A 440 -25.15 7.59 14.41
N THR A 441 -26.05 8.39 14.98
CA THR A 441 -26.92 9.27 14.21
C THR A 441 -26.15 10.44 13.60
N SER A 442 -25.19 11.03 14.31
CA SER A 442 -24.31 12.08 13.79
C SER A 442 -23.54 11.64 12.55
N PHE A 443 -22.89 10.46 12.59
CA PHE A 443 -22.19 9.89 11.42
C PHE A 443 -23.13 9.63 10.24
N LEU A 444 -24.29 9.00 10.48
CA LEU A 444 -25.23 8.68 9.40
C LEU A 444 -25.85 9.93 8.76
N ASN A 445 -26.16 10.98 9.53
CA ASN A 445 -26.57 12.27 8.97
C ASN A 445 -25.46 12.83 8.04
N ARG A 446 -24.19 12.84 8.48
CA ARG A 446 -23.08 13.35 7.65
C ARG A 446 -22.78 12.53 6.40
N VAL A 447 -23.10 11.23 6.41
CA VAL A 447 -23.08 10.39 5.20
C VAL A 447 -24.18 10.77 4.22
N LEU A 448 -25.40 11.04 4.71
CA LEU A 448 -26.52 11.46 3.86
C LEU A 448 -26.34 12.89 3.32
N ASP A 449 -25.68 13.76 4.09
CA ASP A 449 -25.29 15.10 3.65
C ASP A 449 -24.41 15.06 2.37
N LEU A 450 -23.57 14.05 2.17
CA LEU A 450 -22.73 13.92 0.96
C LEU A 450 -23.51 13.87 -0.36
N GLU A 451 -24.78 13.49 -0.32
CA GLU A 451 -25.64 13.52 -1.48
C GLU A 451 -26.00 14.95 -1.90
N THR A 452 -26.15 15.86 -0.92
CA THR A 452 -26.64 17.23 -1.14
C THR A 452 -25.55 18.31 -1.02
N SER A 453 -24.44 18.04 -0.32
CA SER A 453 -23.33 18.96 -0.10
C SER A 453 -22.01 18.20 0.11
N PRO A 454 -20.98 18.37 -0.76
CA PRO A 454 -20.94 19.24 -1.93
C PRO A 454 -21.78 18.77 -3.14
N GLY A 455 -22.38 17.58 -3.07
CA GLY A 455 -23.21 16.98 -4.12
C GLY A 455 -22.62 15.67 -4.67
N ASP A 456 -23.45 14.63 -4.78
CA ASP A 456 -23.19 13.31 -5.41
C ASP A 456 -21.89 12.55 -5.01
N LEU A 457 -21.19 12.99 -3.96
CA LEU A 457 -19.99 12.29 -3.46
C LEU A 457 -20.33 10.92 -2.85
N ILE A 458 -21.57 10.69 -2.44
CA ILE A 458 -22.00 9.44 -1.79
C ILE A 458 -21.72 8.20 -2.66
N GLY A 459 -21.94 8.27 -3.98
CA GLY A 459 -21.66 7.17 -4.92
C GLY A 459 -20.17 6.95 -5.22
N HIS A 460 -19.30 7.87 -4.79
CA HIS A 460 -17.86 7.89 -4.99
C HIS A 460 -17.09 7.52 -3.70
N SER A 461 -17.81 7.30 -2.59
CA SER A 461 -17.27 6.96 -1.25
C SER A 461 -16.24 5.83 -1.26
N THR A 462 -15.32 5.89 -0.29
CA THR A 462 -14.30 4.85 -0.07
C THR A 462 -14.90 3.56 0.50
N ASN A 463 -14.19 2.45 0.34
CA ASN A 463 -14.56 1.16 0.96
C ASN A 463 -14.65 1.25 2.50
N TYR A 464 -13.81 2.08 3.12
CA TYR A 464 -13.90 2.35 4.56
C TYR A 464 -15.21 3.04 4.95
N ILE A 465 -15.63 4.08 4.22
CA ILE A 465 -16.89 4.78 4.49
C ILE A 465 -18.06 3.80 4.36
N LEU A 466 -18.07 2.95 3.33
CA LEU A 466 -19.04 1.85 3.19
C LEU A 466 -19.07 0.93 4.42
N GLN A 467 -17.91 0.45 4.87
CA GLN A 467 -17.81 -0.42 6.04
C GLN A 467 -18.33 0.26 7.31
N MET A 468 -18.06 1.55 7.49
CA MET A 468 -18.53 2.32 8.64
C MET A 468 -20.03 2.64 8.56
N ILE A 469 -20.63 2.80 7.38
CA ILE A 469 -22.10 2.91 7.20
C ILE A 469 -22.79 1.60 7.58
N VAL A 470 -22.27 0.47 7.10
CA VAL A 470 -22.76 -0.87 7.46
C VAL A 470 -22.66 -1.08 8.97
N SER A 471 -21.51 -0.72 9.57
CA SER A 471 -21.28 -0.76 11.01
C SER A 471 -22.29 0.09 11.79
N ALA A 472 -22.49 1.35 11.39
CA ALA A 472 -23.45 2.26 12.00
C ALA A 472 -24.91 1.77 11.87
N ALA A 473 -25.28 1.18 10.73
CA ALA A 473 -26.60 0.57 10.55
C ALA A 473 -26.82 -0.62 11.51
N PHE A 474 -25.82 -1.50 11.68
CA PHE A 474 -25.88 -2.58 12.66
C PHE A 474 -25.96 -2.08 14.10
N ALA A 475 -25.13 -1.10 14.49
CA ALA A 475 -25.17 -0.50 15.82
C ALA A 475 -26.54 0.16 16.11
N LEU A 476 -27.06 0.93 15.16
CA LEU A 476 -28.37 1.57 15.27
C LEU A 476 -29.50 0.55 15.37
N MET A 477 -29.46 -0.54 14.61
CA MET A 477 -30.42 -1.64 14.72
C MET A 477 -30.34 -2.36 16.07
N LYS A 478 -29.13 -2.64 16.61
CA LYS A 478 -28.98 -3.22 17.96
C LYS A 478 -29.61 -2.31 19.02
N LEU A 479 -29.34 -1.01 18.98
CA LEU A 479 -29.91 -0.04 19.91
C LEU A 479 -31.45 0.02 19.81
N LEU A 480 -31.99 0.17 18.60
CA LEU A 480 -33.43 0.31 18.35
C LEU A 480 -34.23 -0.97 18.63
N LYS A 481 -33.63 -2.17 18.50
CA LYS A 481 -34.28 -3.45 18.85
C LYS A 481 -34.04 -3.89 20.31
N SER A 482 -33.24 -3.16 21.09
CA SER A 482 -32.96 -3.47 22.50
C SER A 482 -33.93 -2.76 23.47
N SER A 483 -33.82 -3.08 24.77
CA SER A 483 -34.51 -2.36 25.86
C SER A 483 -34.15 -0.87 25.94
N PHE A 484 -32.98 -0.47 25.43
CA PHE A 484 -32.54 0.93 25.38
C PHE A 484 -33.37 1.82 24.44
N SER A 485 -34.14 1.21 23.51
CA SER A 485 -35.10 1.91 22.62
C SER A 485 -36.06 2.87 23.36
N ARG A 486 -36.33 2.63 24.64
CA ARG A 486 -37.16 3.49 25.51
C ARG A 486 -36.55 4.87 25.82
N HIS A 487 -35.26 5.07 25.52
CA HIS A 487 -34.52 6.30 25.85
C HIS A 487 -34.14 7.15 24.61
N ILE A 488 -34.56 6.74 23.41
CA ILE A 488 -34.15 7.35 22.14
C ILE A 488 -35.32 7.55 21.18
N ASP A 489 -35.18 8.46 20.22
CA ASP A 489 -36.17 8.63 19.15
C ASP A 489 -36.09 7.45 18.16
N PHE A 490 -37.01 6.51 18.33
CA PHE A 490 -37.14 5.35 17.46
C PHE A 490 -37.47 5.72 16.00
N ASN A 491 -38.20 6.80 15.75
CA ASN A 491 -38.61 7.20 14.41
C ASN A 491 -37.45 7.86 13.65
N HIS A 492 -36.71 8.76 14.30
CA HIS A 492 -35.48 9.33 13.73
C HIS A 492 -34.42 8.24 13.49
N GLY A 493 -34.23 7.31 14.43
CA GLY A 493 -33.35 6.17 14.26
C GLY A 493 -33.77 5.26 13.08
N LYS A 494 -35.06 4.94 12.94
CA LYS A 494 -35.59 4.15 11.82
C LYS A 494 -35.43 4.87 10.47
N LEU A 495 -35.61 6.20 10.43
CA LEU A 495 -35.37 7.02 9.24
C LEU A 495 -33.91 6.94 8.79
N LEU A 496 -32.96 7.12 9.72
CA LEU A 496 -31.52 7.03 9.43
C LEU A 496 -31.07 5.62 9.06
N PHE A 497 -31.66 4.57 9.65
CA PHE A 497 -31.39 3.19 9.27
C PHE A 497 -31.81 2.91 7.82
N ASN A 498 -33.00 3.36 7.41
CA ASN A 498 -33.45 3.29 6.02
C ASN A 498 -32.56 4.14 5.07
N GLY A 499 -32.13 5.31 5.54
CA GLY A 499 -31.15 6.15 4.84
C GLY A 499 -29.82 5.43 4.62
N ALA A 500 -29.31 4.71 5.62
CA ALA A 500 -28.08 3.93 5.52
C ALA A 500 -28.19 2.79 4.48
N ILE A 501 -29.33 2.09 4.42
CA ILE A 501 -29.61 1.09 3.38
C ILE A 501 -29.58 1.73 1.98
N SER A 502 -30.20 2.89 1.80
CA SER A 502 -30.16 3.64 0.54
C SER A 502 -28.75 4.12 0.18
N ALA A 503 -27.98 4.61 1.16
CA ALA A 503 -26.59 5.02 0.98
C ALA A 503 -25.70 3.86 0.52
N ILE A 504 -25.83 2.69 1.14
CA ILE A 504 -25.11 1.46 0.74
C ILE A 504 -25.46 1.08 -0.70
N ARG A 505 -26.75 1.13 -1.09
CA ARG A 505 -27.17 0.89 -2.48
C ARG A 505 -26.59 1.92 -3.46
N ARG A 506 -26.50 3.20 -3.09
CA ARG A 506 -25.82 4.24 -3.92
C ARG A 506 -24.31 4.03 -4.04
N ILE A 507 -23.67 3.30 -3.11
CA ILE A 507 -22.24 2.94 -3.19
C ILE A 507 -21.99 1.72 -4.09
N SER A 508 -23.01 0.90 -4.37
CA SER A 508 -22.94 -0.23 -5.31
C SER A 508 -22.52 0.20 -6.72
N VAL A 509 -21.63 -0.58 -7.35
CA VAL A 509 -21.02 -0.32 -8.67
C VAL A 509 -21.37 -1.39 -9.70
N MET A 510 -21.68 -2.62 -9.27
CA MET A 510 -22.09 -3.71 -10.16
C MET A 510 -23.30 -4.44 -9.60
N ASP A 511 -24.11 -5.01 -10.49
CA ASP A 511 -25.27 -5.83 -10.10
C ASP A 511 -24.83 -6.99 -9.20
N HIS A 512 -25.59 -7.19 -8.12
CA HIS A 512 -25.31 -8.17 -7.07
C HIS A 512 -23.93 -8.07 -6.40
N ASP A 513 -23.27 -6.91 -6.47
CA ASP A 513 -22.05 -6.66 -5.70
C ASP A 513 -22.30 -6.66 -4.18
N ARG A 514 -21.20 -6.77 -3.42
CA ARG A 514 -21.24 -6.82 -1.96
C ARG A 514 -22.05 -5.67 -1.32
N PRO A 515 -21.91 -4.39 -1.71
CA PRO A 515 -22.82 -3.32 -1.28
C PRO A 515 -24.32 -3.66 -1.41
N ILE A 516 -24.82 -4.06 -2.58
CA ILE A 516 -26.25 -4.43 -2.73
C ILE A 516 -26.63 -5.56 -1.77
N ARG A 517 -25.84 -6.64 -1.73
CA ARG A 517 -26.10 -7.78 -0.85
C ARG A 517 -26.14 -7.38 0.64
N LEU A 518 -25.28 -6.45 1.06
CA LEU A 518 -25.26 -5.90 2.43
C LEU A 518 -26.51 -5.08 2.76
N ALA A 519 -26.98 -4.25 1.82
CA ALA A 519 -28.19 -3.45 2.01
C ALA A 519 -29.45 -4.34 2.12
N ASP A 520 -29.54 -5.38 1.29
CA ASP A 520 -30.67 -6.31 1.29
C ASP A 520 -30.67 -7.17 2.56
N ILE A 521 -29.51 -7.63 3.02
CA ILE A 521 -29.35 -8.30 4.32
C ILE A 521 -29.79 -7.39 5.47
N LEU A 522 -29.36 -6.12 5.51
CA LEU A 522 -29.80 -5.17 6.54
C LEU A 522 -31.33 -4.99 6.55
N ALA A 523 -31.96 -4.92 5.37
CA ALA A 523 -33.43 -4.84 5.26
C ALA A 523 -34.12 -6.12 5.77
N GLN A 524 -33.61 -7.31 5.43
CA GLN A 524 -34.12 -8.59 5.91
C GLN A 524 -33.98 -8.72 7.44
N MET A 525 -32.80 -8.38 7.99
CA MET A 525 -32.53 -8.41 9.43
C MET A 525 -33.35 -7.38 10.23
N TRP A 526 -33.71 -6.25 9.60
CA TRP A 526 -34.64 -5.29 10.18
C TRP A 526 -36.07 -5.83 10.22
N ASN A 527 -36.55 -6.43 9.13
CA ASN A 527 -37.91 -6.96 9.03
C ASN A 527 -38.11 -8.30 9.77
N ALA A 528 -37.04 -9.02 10.13
CA ALA A 528 -37.12 -10.21 10.96
C ALA A 528 -37.65 -9.89 12.37
N THR A 529 -38.90 -10.32 12.62
CA THR A 529 -39.58 -10.26 13.93
C THR A 529 -38.92 -11.21 14.93
N SER A 530 -38.68 -10.77 16.17
CA SER A 530 -38.30 -11.72 17.23
C SER A 530 -39.55 -12.45 17.72
N LEU A 531 -39.69 -13.70 17.29
CA LEU A 531 -40.76 -14.62 17.73
C LEU A 531 -40.54 -15.21 19.14
N GLU A 532 -39.48 -14.78 19.83
CA GLU A 532 -39.10 -15.23 21.17
C GLU A 532 -38.79 -14.01 22.05
N PRO A 533 -39.10 -14.05 23.36
CA PRO A 533 -38.66 -13.02 24.30
C PRO A 533 -37.14 -13.00 24.42
N ALA A 534 -36.56 -11.80 24.48
CA ALA A 534 -35.10 -11.62 24.56
C ALA A 534 -34.60 -11.80 26.00
N GLU A 535 -34.46 -13.05 26.45
CA GLU A 535 -33.81 -13.38 27.73
C GLU A 535 -32.27 -13.30 27.65
N GLU A 536 -31.66 -13.50 26.47
CA GLU A 536 -30.28 -13.06 26.24
C GLU A 536 -30.21 -11.55 26.06
N ASP A 537 -29.29 -10.89 26.78
CA ASP A 537 -28.98 -9.47 26.59
C ASP A 537 -28.50 -9.21 25.15
N ALA A 538 -29.35 -8.55 24.37
CA ALA A 538 -29.16 -8.32 22.95
C ALA A 538 -27.98 -7.39 22.61
N LEU A 539 -27.45 -6.65 23.60
CA LEU A 539 -26.32 -5.73 23.42
C LEU A 539 -24.97 -6.40 23.70
N GLN A 540 -24.90 -7.34 24.65
CA GLN A 540 -23.70 -8.13 24.91
C GLN A 540 -23.33 -8.96 23.68
N LEU A 541 -22.04 -9.04 23.35
CA LEU A 541 -21.56 -9.85 22.21
C LEU A 541 -21.21 -11.30 22.60
N LYS A 542 -21.04 -12.16 21.59
CA LYS A 542 -20.39 -13.47 21.65
C LYS A 542 -19.07 -13.43 20.87
N VAL A 543 -19.09 -12.92 19.63
CA VAL A 543 -17.87 -12.57 18.88
C VAL A 543 -17.24 -11.29 19.45
N ARG A 544 -15.96 -11.34 19.87
CA ARG A 544 -15.21 -10.17 20.41
C ARG A 544 -13.85 -9.90 19.76
N CYS A 545 -13.33 -10.82 18.93
CA CYS A 545 -11.97 -10.77 18.39
C CYS A 545 -11.86 -10.04 17.03
N ARG A 546 -12.72 -9.03 16.78
CA ARG A 546 -12.73 -8.21 15.55
C ARG A 546 -12.75 -6.71 15.86
N MET A 547 -12.14 -6.32 16.99
CA MET A 547 -12.03 -4.94 17.46
C MET A 547 -13.41 -4.23 17.47
N SER A 548 -13.49 -2.98 17.02
CA SER A 548 -14.74 -2.21 16.93
C SER A 548 -15.81 -2.86 16.03
N MET A 549 -15.41 -3.67 15.04
CA MET A 549 -16.33 -4.37 14.12
C MET A 549 -16.91 -5.66 14.71
N SER A 550 -16.50 -6.07 15.92
CA SER A 550 -17.01 -7.29 16.58
C SER A 550 -18.54 -7.34 16.67
N HIS A 551 -19.19 -6.19 16.88
CA HIS A 551 -20.64 -6.11 17.00
C HIS A 551 -21.38 -6.41 15.68
N VAL A 552 -20.76 -6.13 14.53
CA VAL A 552 -21.27 -6.50 13.20
C VAL A 552 -21.22 -8.02 13.03
N TYR A 553 -20.03 -8.60 13.21
CA TYR A 553 -19.82 -10.04 13.05
C TYR A 553 -20.66 -10.86 14.03
N ASP A 554 -20.80 -10.43 15.29
CA ASP A 554 -21.71 -11.03 16.28
C ASP A 554 -23.17 -11.04 15.81
N THR A 555 -23.66 -9.91 15.30
CA THR A 555 -25.08 -9.76 14.91
C THR A 555 -25.40 -10.59 13.66
N VAL A 556 -24.48 -10.62 12.70
CA VAL A 556 -24.51 -11.50 11.50
C VAL A 556 -24.47 -12.98 11.89
N TRP A 557 -23.58 -13.36 12.81
CA TRP A 557 -23.41 -14.74 13.27
C TRP A 557 -24.64 -15.26 14.04
N ARG A 558 -25.23 -14.46 14.94
CA ARG A 558 -26.48 -14.82 15.63
C ARG A 558 -27.65 -14.98 14.66
N TRP A 559 -27.74 -14.13 13.64
CA TRP A 559 -28.78 -14.25 12.63
C TRP A 559 -28.62 -15.53 11.81
N ARG A 560 -27.39 -15.88 11.40
CA ARG A 560 -27.11 -17.19 10.77
C ARG A 560 -27.46 -18.36 11.68
N GLN A 561 -27.19 -18.29 12.99
CA GLN A 561 -27.61 -19.35 13.92
C GLN A 561 -29.15 -19.45 14.03
N ARG A 562 -29.87 -18.33 14.11
CA ARG A 562 -31.34 -18.30 14.23
C ARG A 562 -32.07 -18.74 12.96
N PHE A 563 -31.49 -18.51 11.79
CA PHE A 563 -32.09 -18.81 10.48
C PHE A 563 -31.33 -19.88 9.68
N ARG A 564 -30.46 -20.66 10.34
CA ARG A 564 -29.92 -21.91 9.78
C ARG A 564 -31.09 -22.87 9.56
N PRO A 565 -31.31 -23.41 8.35
CA PRO A 565 -32.28 -24.48 8.18
C PRO A 565 -31.81 -25.68 9.01
N VAL A 566 -32.66 -26.15 9.93
CA VAL A 566 -32.40 -27.38 10.67
C VAL A 566 -32.58 -28.53 9.68
N LYS A 567 -31.46 -28.95 9.07
CA LYS A 567 -31.42 -30.17 8.27
C LYS A 567 -31.97 -31.31 9.12
N SER A 568 -32.91 -32.08 8.58
CA SER A 568 -33.44 -33.21 9.33
C SER A 568 -32.32 -34.24 9.59
N LEU A 569 -32.47 -35.06 10.63
CA LEU A 569 -31.50 -36.13 10.88
C LEU A 569 -31.41 -37.09 9.67
N GLU A 570 -32.53 -37.26 8.96
CA GLU A 570 -32.65 -38.06 7.74
C GLU A 570 -31.92 -37.39 6.56
N GLU A 571 -31.99 -36.07 6.38
CA GLU A 571 -31.23 -35.34 5.36
C GLU A 571 -29.72 -35.38 5.63
N MET A 572 -29.31 -35.27 6.91
CA MET A 572 -27.92 -35.45 7.32
C MET A 572 -27.42 -36.87 7.06
N GLN A 573 -28.23 -37.88 7.34
CA GLN A 573 -27.89 -39.27 7.05
C GLN A 573 -27.90 -39.58 5.55
N ALA A 574 -28.83 -39.01 4.77
CA ALA A 574 -28.85 -39.13 3.31
C ALA A 574 -27.60 -38.51 2.67
N ALA A 575 -27.18 -37.31 3.12
CA ALA A 575 -25.94 -36.68 2.66
C ALA A 575 -24.69 -37.50 3.03
N ALA A 576 -24.66 -38.08 4.25
CA ALA A 576 -23.57 -38.95 4.68
C ALA A 576 -23.53 -40.30 3.94
N ILE A 577 -24.68 -40.83 3.52
CA ILE A 577 -24.77 -42.05 2.69
C ILE A 577 -24.28 -41.75 1.26
N ALA A 578 -24.71 -40.63 0.66
CA ALA A 578 -24.25 -40.21 -0.67
C ALA A 578 -22.72 -40.03 -0.72
N ALA A 579 -22.15 -39.31 0.26
CA ALA A 579 -20.71 -39.05 0.33
C ALA A 579 -19.85 -40.34 0.47
N ASN A 580 -20.41 -41.44 0.98
CA ASN A 580 -19.72 -42.73 1.07
C ASN A 580 -19.83 -43.57 -0.23
N GLN A 581 -20.81 -43.30 -1.10
CA GLN A 581 -20.97 -44.02 -2.37
C GLN A 581 -19.92 -43.57 -3.40
N ASP A 582 -19.59 -42.28 -3.46
CA ASP A 582 -18.53 -41.74 -4.34
C ASP A 582 -17.12 -42.29 -4.03
N ILE A 583 -16.87 -42.74 -2.80
CA ILE A 583 -15.60 -43.36 -2.38
C ILE A 583 -15.54 -44.84 -2.81
N SER A 584 -16.69 -45.49 -3.03
CA SER A 584 -16.80 -46.95 -3.13
C SER A 584 -16.70 -47.51 -4.56
N THR A 585 -16.56 -46.67 -5.58
CA THR A 585 -16.49 -47.08 -7.00
C THR A 585 -15.07 -47.13 -7.58
N ALA A 586 -14.05 -46.78 -6.80
CA ALA A 586 -12.68 -46.57 -7.25
C ALA A 586 -11.81 -47.84 -7.43
N THR A 587 -12.39 -49.03 -7.59
CA THR A 587 -11.65 -50.31 -7.72
C THR A 587 -12.26 -51.28 -8.76
N GLY A 588 -12.15 -50.93 -10.04
CA GLY A 588 -12.40 -51.84 -11.18
C GLY A 588 -11.22 -51.88 -12.16
N PRO A 589 -10.80 -53.07 -12.66
CA PRO A 589 -9.65 -53.18 -13.56
C PRO A 589 -9.98 -52.72 -15.00
N MET A 590 -8.99 -52.18 -15.70
CA MET A 590 -9.17 -51.62 -17.03
C MET A 590 -9.44 -52.67 -18.11
N THR A 591 -10.47 -52.44 -18.93
CA THR A 591 -10.63 -52.99 -20.29
C THR A 591 -10.78 -51.85 -21.30
N ARG A 592 -10.51 -52.15 -22.58
CA ARG A 592 -10.12 -51.16 -23.61
C ARG A 592 -10.91 -51.41 -24.89
N GLN A 593 -11.78 -50.49 -25.31
CA GLN A 593 -12.43 -50.32 -26.63
C GLN A 593 -13.53 -49.21 -26.51
N GLN A 594 -14.00 -48.50 -27.53
CA GLN A 594 -13.45 -48.12 -28.85
C GLN A 594 -14.18 -46.85 -29.37
N ASP A 595 -13.76 -46.32 -30.53
CA ASP A 595 -14.12 -45.02 -31.13
C ASP A 595 -15.62 -44.74 -31.40
N SER A 596 -16.03 -43.47 -31.24
CA SER A 596 -16.95 -42.78 -32.19
C SER A 596 -17.04 -41.24 -31.99
N SER A 597 -16.77 -40.53 -33.09
CA SER A 597 -17.34 -39.26 -33.62
C SER A 597 -18.68 -38.72 -33.07
N LEU A 598 -19.13 -37.47 -33.28
CA LEU A 598 -18.63 -36.17 -33.81
C LEU A 598 -19.80 -35.16 -33.65
N GLU A 599 -19.54 -33.91 -33.24
CA GLU A 599 -20.46 -32.74 -33.39
C GLU A 599 -21.86 -32.90 -32.70
N ASP A 600 -22.74 -31.91 -32.51
CA ASP A 600 -22.81 -30.50 -32.93
C ASP A 600 -23.40 -29.59 -31.80
N SER A 601 -23.89 -28.41 -32.15
CA SER A 601 -24.02 -27.20 -31.34
C SER A 601 -25.31 -27.01 -30.50
N SER A 602 -25.14 -26.26 -29.41
CA SER A 602 -26.02 -25.15 -28.96
C SER A 602 -27.23 -25.37 -28.02
N LEU A 603 -27.42 -24.31 -27.21
CA LEU A 603 -28.67 -23.71 -26.71
C LEU A 603 -29.46 -24.29 -25.51
N ILE A 604 -29.76 -23.34 -24.60
CA ILE A 604 -30.88 -23.27 -23.64
C ILE A 604 -30.86 -24.28 -22.46
N MET A 605 -30.47 -23.77 -21.30
CA MET A 605 -31.13 -24.12 -20.03
C MET A 605 -32.25 -23.10 -19.77
N PRO A 606 -33.43 -23.51 -19.30
CA PRO A 606 -34.59 -22.62 -19.16
C PRO A 606 -34.46 -21.69 -17.95
N ALA A 607 -34.89 -20.44 -18.12
CA ALA A 607 -35.10 -19.52 -17.00
C ALA A 607 -36.44 -19.86 -16.32
N GLN A 608 -36.40 -20.61 -15.22
CA GLN A 608 -37.51 -20.69 -14.28
C GLN A 608 -37.16 -19.90 -13.02
N PHE A 609 -37.69 -18.68 -12.95
CA PHE A 609 -37.92 -18.02 -11.66
C PHE A 609 -39.01 -18.80 -10.92
N ASP A 610 -38.81 -19.03 -9.63
CA ASP A 610 -39.91 -19.31 -8.70
C ASP A 610 -40.04 -18.11 -7.76
N GLU A 611 -41.28 -17.74 -7.43
CA GLU A 611 -41.62 -16.43 -6.88
C GLU A 611 -41.49 -16.36 -5.34
N GLY A 612 -40.74 -17.31 -4.76
CA GLY A 612 -40.59 -17.48 -3.32
C GLY A 612 -39.14 -17.76 -2.87
N GLY A 613 -38.65 -16.95 -1.91
CA GLY A 613 -37.65 -17.41 -0.94
C GLY A 613 -36.20 -17.61 -1.40
N ALA A 614 -35.80 -17.24 -2.62
CA ALA A 614 -34.45 -17.49 -3.16
C ALA A 614 -33.25 -16.97 -2.30
N PHE A 615 -33.50 -16.07 -1.33
CA PHE A 615 -32.49 -15.57 -0.39
C PHE A 615 -32.27 -16.43 0.88
N PHE A 616 -33.05 -17.50 1.10
CA PHE A 616 -32.84 -18.43 2.23
C PHE A 616 -31.66 -19.41 2.04
N SER A 617 -30.90 -19.30 0.94
CA SER A 617 -29.68 -20.08 0.72
C SER A 617 -28.55 -19.63 1.65
N GLU A 618 -28.14 -20.49 2.60
CA GLU A 618 -27.05 -20.23 3.55
C GLU A 618 -25.74 -19.82 2.84
N ALA A 619 -25.47 -20.38 1.65
CA ALA A 619 -24.31 -20.04 0.85
C ALA A 619 -24.28 -18.55 0.47
N GLY A 620 -25.42 -17.99 0.07
CA GLY A 620 -25.53 -16.60 -0.37
C GLY A 620 -25.30 -15.58 0.76
N PHE A 621 -25.78 -15.88 1.96
CA PHE A 621 -25.52 -15.05 3.15
C PHE A 621 -24.07 -15.18 3.62
N SER A 622 -23.56 -16.42 3.65
CA SER A 622 -22.19 -16.75 4.06
C SER A 622 -21.16 -15.92 3.30
N GLU A 623 -21.23 -15.92 1.96
CA GLU A 623 -20.27 -15.23 1.09
C GLU A 623 -20.04 -13.75 1.41
N VAL A 624 -21.05 -13.02 1.90
CA VAL A 624 -21.03 -11.56 2.05
C VAL A 624 -20.16 -11.10 3.23
N PHE A 625 -20.05 -11.95 4.26
CA PHE A 625 -19.32 -11.66 5.51
C PHE A 625 -18.21 -12.66 5.82
N ASP A 626 -18.23 -13.85 5.22
CA ASP A 626 -17.29 -14.90 5.55
C ASP A 626 -15.85 -14.61 5.08
N SER A 627 -14.93 -14.96 5.95
CA SER A 627 -13.48 -14.95 5.72
C SER A 627 -12.80 -16.27 6.15
N LEU A 628 -13.52 -17.20 6.81
CA LEU A 628 -12.93 -18.29 7.59
C LEU A 628 -13.77 -19.59 7.72
N ASN A 629 -15.01 -19.72 7.20
CA ASN A 629 -15.80 -20.95 7.41
C ASN A 629 -15.07 -22.24 6.98
N TRP A 630 -14.23 -22.17 5.94
CA TRP A 630 -13.38 -23.28 5.48
C TRP A 630 -12.40 -23.84 6.54
N VAL A 631 -12.19 -23.14 7.65
CA VAL A 631 -11.40 -23.58 8.82
C VAL A 631 -12.28 -24.27 9.89
N PHE A 632 -13.60 -24.07 9.83
CA PHE A 632 -14.57 -24.49 10.86
C PHE A 632 -15.65 -25.46 10.37
N ASP A 633 -15.79 -25.66 9.05
CA ASP A 633 -16.63 -26.70 8.43
C ASP A 633 -16.04 -28.10 8.75
N GLY A 634 -16.24 -28.56 9.99
CA GLY A 634 -15.67 -29.78 10.55
C GLY A 634 -15.48 -29.77 12.07
N ILE A 635 -15.59 -28.61 12.74
CA ILE A 635 -15.52 -28.52 14.21
C ILE A 635 -16.94 -28.49 14.78
N PRO A 636 -17.36 -29.46 15.62
CA PRO A 636 -18.68 -29.46 16.24
C PRO A 636 -18.82 -28.28 17.24
N ASP A 637 -20.04 -27.76 17.41
CA ASP A 637 -20.34 -26.55 18.19
C ASP A 637 -19.98 -26.60 19.70
N SER A 638 -19.45 -27.72 20.20
CA SER A 638 -19.03 -27.92 21.60
C SER A 638 -17.67 -27.28 21.92
N PHE A 639 -17.56 -25.96 21.83
CA PHE A 639 -16.41 -25.21 22.37
C PHE A 639 -16.46 -25.09 23.92
N VAL A 640 -16.53 -26.24 24.60
CA VAL A 640 -16.25 -26.33 26.03
C VAL A 640 -14.74 -26.17 26.18
N ALA A 641 -14.30 -25.05 26.77
CA ALA A 641 -12.90 -24.88 27.12
C ALA A 641 -12.46 -26.03 28.05
N PRO A 642 -11.28 -26.65 27.85
CA PRO A 642 -10.82 -27.70 28.73
C PRO A 642 -10.72 -27.15 30.17
N PRO A 643 -11.19 -27.91 31.18
CA PRO A 643 -11.07 -27.46 32.57
C PRO A 643 -9.59 -27.28 32.91
N VAL A 644 -9.27 -26.14 33.53
CA VAL A 644 -7.92 -25.88 34.05
C VAL A 644 -7.66 -26.84 35.20
N LEU A 645 -6.58 -27.62 35.09
CA LEU A 645 -5.99 -28.44 36.14
C LEU A 645 -4.96 -27.63 36.95
#